data_AF-A0A2A2LCP5-F1
#
_entry.id   AF-A0A2A2LCP5-F1
#
_cell.length_a   1.000
_cell.length_b   1.000
_cell.length_c   1.000
_cell.angle_alpha   90.00
_cell.angle_beta   90.00
_cell.angle_gamma   90.00
#
_symmetry.space_group_name_H-M   'P 1'
#
loop_
_entity.id
_entity.type
_entity.pdbx_description
1 polymer ?
#
loop_
_entity_poly.entity_id
_entity_poly.type
_entity_poly.pdbx_seq_one_letter_code
_entity_poly.pdbx_strand_id
1 'polypeptide(L)'
;MSAQNDLLEKHQEEIERLTAEFEDQIKQLKEHNEIEAHAAVQRYEHLYLESETVRSKNAELEDDIQQVNQKLQQLEMENQGGQEWEQQMEESRHEVSELLEKLSKANEALNEKDDRMKQMQKECEGLKTELAAARDVLSLHEDLQKELEETRRQRDAIELRVNELANETKLAEERLKRERDEFLEEKRRVEESGLLKSSTSEERTNTDNSQSEEQLIHLSGVEASGWGEFNDQPELQQTPPTIHQLSAEITRLSEELDQERTMTGELRAKLTESEENMESARRSSEEAEKKRLDLVERLTALQTETRTIIENLEGENEKIRKENDGFEKEIAHLRESLSGRDADENSRAEAERQREAESAQTQAEFEAQKQRLKEELDVVRQQRLLLEKQIDELKEEKKLLEELNEVLTIDKSALEEKLTKQEDVRSDKEELVSSLRNELKALRDATDKKIAELNEREDQTKLKLRESAEELEKSTKTIESLQAEIDKLHTQIGKIEEQRNKEKEEENIVRNQYVKALETVKEELLVANGKEKEMKKAEEMRKELEVKVSKLEEELKQKEEQVETVRASASQSTEAAVLDIKQKAEKKLAKLKQTMDGKIEEAQTAKQGAEAEVEKLRASLAEVEKKFDAIVVDKAKLEQQLILRESIEKELQEAKYREEKTSSKVNELEKKIWSLEEEVARIEEEKAESEEERSKLQEALEKNKEEIEQLQEKIKSLSESNEESFRKAAAKQDSESKKVVRELQREVKQLYVELNEKSEALDAARKALEEGGLSAKIIQTTTAAAPRKPADSLEDAGRGTVDHSEELESMRNKLAACHKDLDELRDEKARLERALEAAQKGKSQPATVSVNGGRLDEHPGFADPAEAEYLKNVLYQYMLNRENLGHEALTLARVIGTVAKFDKKELDAIIHKEESRLAGWVGSLNNTVSHLASNAYPSNTGR
;
A
#
# COMPACT_ATOMS: atom_id res chain seq x y z
N MET A 1 24.03 -139.34 -30.69
CA MET A 1 24.89 -138.99 -29.55
C MET A 1 25.88 -137.89 -29.92
N SER A 2 26.83 -138.10 -30.86
CA SER A 2 27.78 -137.02 -31.27
C SER A 2 27.07 -135.73 -31.73
N ALA A 3 26.17 -135.81 -32.72
CA ALA A 3 25.44 -134.64 -33.24
C ALA A 3 24.53 -133.93 -32.21
N GLN A 4 24.19 -134.61 -31.11
CA GLN A 4 23.33 -134.05 -30.06
C GLN A 4 24.16 -133.28 -29.03
N ASN A 5 25.41 -133.70 -28.80
CA ASN A 5 26.38 -132.95 -28.02
C ASN A 5 26.85 -131.70 -28.78
N ASP A 6 27.10 -131.80 -30.10
CA ASP A 6 27.50 -130.64 -30.91
C ASP A 6 26.40 -129.55 -30.96
N LEU A 7 25.12 -129.94 -30.89
CA LEU A 7 24.00 -129.00 -30.81
C LEU A 7 23.87 -128.35 -29.42
N LEU A 8 24.12 -129.13 -28.36
CA LEU A 8 24.12 -128.64 -26.99
C LEU A 8 25.27 -127.65 -26.77
N GLU A 9 26.45 -127.94 -27.32
CA GLU A 9 27.62 -127.05 -27.27
C GLU A 9 27.34 -125.74 -28.02
N LYS A 10 26.72 -125.78 -29.21
CA LYS A 10 26.29 -124.57 -29.92
C LYS A 10 25.26 -123.73 -29.18
N HIS A 11 24.29 -124.37 -28.52
CA HIS A 11 23.31 -123.64 -27.71
C HIS A 11 23.96 -123.07 -26.44
N GLN A 12 24.92 -123.75 -25.85
CA GLN A 12 25.72 -123.24 -24.74
C GLN A 12 26.52 -122.00 -25.17
N GLU A 13 27.20 -122.05 -26.32
CA GLU A 13 27.93 -120.93 -26.91
C GLU A 13 27.00 -119.74 -27.24
N GLU A 14 25.80 -120.02 -27.75
CA GLU A 14 24.82 -118.97 -28.06
C GLU A 14 24.22 -118.32 -26.81
N ILE A 15 23.97 -119.10 -25.74
CA ILE A 15 23.57 -118.58 -24.43
C ILE A 15 24.69 -117.73 -23.83
N GLU A 16 25.94 -118.18 -23.88
CA GLU A 16 27.09 -117.43 -23.38
C GLU A 16 27.28 -116.13 -24.17
N ARG A 17 27.11 -116.16 -25.50
CA ARG A 17 27.15 -114.97 -26.36
C ARG A 17 26.04 -113.98 -26.01
N LEU A 18 24.79 -114.44 -25.90
CA LEU A 18 23.66 -113.58 -25.55
C LEU A 18 23.80 -113.02 -24.13
N THR A 19 24.31 -113.81 -23.19
CA THR A 19 24.59 -113.35 -21.82
C THR A 19 25.64 -112.24 -21.84
N ALA A 20 26.72 -112.40 -22.62
CA ALA A 20 27.73 -111.35 -22.77
C ALA A 20 27.17 -110.07 -23.44
N GLU A 21 26.31 -110.21 -24.46
CA GLU A 21 25.64 -109.07 -25.10
C GLU A 21 24.70 -108.32 -24.11
N PHE A 22 23.95 -109.05 -23.29
CA PHE A 22 23.09 -108.43 -22.25
C PHE A 22 23.92 -107.78 -21.14
N GLU A 23 25.02 -108.39 -20.71
CA GLU A 23 25.92 -107.80 -19.73
C GLU A 23 26.54 -106.50 -20.27
N ASP A 24 26.91 -106.44 -21.55
CA ASP A 24 27.43 -105.23 -22.18
C ASP A 24 26.35 -104.14 -22.32
N GLN A 25 25.11 -104.48 -22.68
CA GLN A 25 23.99 -103.54 -22.69
C GLN A 25 23.66 -102.98 -21.30
N ILE A 26 23.66 -103.83 -20.27
CA ILE A 26 23.45 -103.40 -18.88
C ILE A 26 24.58 -102.46 -18.45
N LYS A 27 25.82 -102.73 -18.87
CA LYS A 27 26.97 -101.87 -18.59
C LYS A 27 26.83 -100.51 -19.28
N GLN A 28 26.46 -100.49 -20.57
CA GLN A 28 26.23 -99.25 -21.31
C GLN A 28 25.08 -98.41 -20.72
N LEU A 29 23.99 -99.04 -20.28
CA LEU A 29 22.89 -98.36 -19.60
C LEU A 29 23.30 -97.78 -18.25
N LYS A 30 24.14 -98.48 -17.48
CA LYS A 30 24.70 -97.95 -16.22
C LYS A 30 25.60 -96.74 -16.47
N GLU A 31 26.50 -96.82 -17.46
CA GLU A 31 27.36 -95.69 -17.83
C GLU A 31 26.53 -94.49 -18.32
N HIS A 32 25.48 -94.71 -19.13
CA HIS A 32 24.57 -93.64 -19.54
C HIS A 32 23.86 -92.99 -18.35
N ASN A 33 23.31 -93.79 -17.43
CA ASN A 33 22.63 -93.26 -16.24
C ASN A 33 23.59 -92.50 -15.31
N GLU A 34 24.85 -92.94 -15.19
CA GLU A 34 25.87 -92.21 -14.42
C GLU A 34 26.22 -90.87 -15.06
N ILE A 35 26.35 -90.82 -16.39
CA ILE A 35 26.59 -89.57 -17.13
C ILE A 35 25.40 -88.62 -16.98
N GLU A 36 24.17 -89.13 -17.09
CA GLU A 36 22.96 -88.32 -16.98
C GLU A 36 22.76 -87.79 -15.55
N ALA A 37 23.03 -88.62 -14.53
CA ALA A 37 23.04 -88.20 -13.14
C ALA A 37 24.11 -87.12 -12.87
N HIS A 38 25.32 -87.28 -13.42
CA HIS A 38 26.38 -86.28 -13.27
C HIS A 38 26.02 -84.95 -13.97
N ALA A 39 25.40 -85.00 -15.15
CA ALA A 39 24.92 -83.81 -15.85
C ALA A 39 23.78 -83.11 -15.10
N ALA A 40 22.91 -83.88 -14.42
CA ALA A 40 21.85 -83.32 -13.59
C ALA A 40 22.42 -82.60 -12.35
N VAL A 41 23.43 -83.19 -11.69
CA VAL A 41 24.13 -82.56 -10.55
C VAL A 41 24.80 -81.25 -10.97
N GLN A 42 25.52 -81.23 -12.11
CA GLN A 42 26.16 -80.00 -12.61
C GLN A 42 25.16 -78.89 -12.93
N ARG A 43 23.98 -79.22 -13.50
CA ARG A 43 22.92 -78.22 -13.72
C ARG A 43 22.36 -77.69 -12.40
N TYR A 44 22.22 -78.54 -11.39
CA TYR A 44 21.75 -78.13 -10.09
C TYR A 44 22.76 -77.21 -9.38
N GLU A 45 24.06 -77.50 -9.46
CA GLU A 45 25.13 -76.64 -8.95
C GLU A 45 25.15 -75.28 -9.65
N HIS A 46 24.97 -75.23 -10.97
CA HIS A 46 24.89 -73.96 -11.71
C HIS A 46 23.70 -73.11 -11.25
N LEU A 47 22.50 -73.70 -11.20
CA LEU A 47 21.29 -73.00 -10.74
C LEU A 47 21.41 -72.52 -9.29
N TYR A 48 22.11 -73.29 -8.44
CA TYR A 48 22.36 -72.90 -7.06
C TYR A 48 23.27 -71.67 -6.97
N LEU A 49 24.39 -71.66 -7.70
CA LEU A 49 25.32 -70.52 -7.76
C LEU A 49 24.66 -69.26 -8.33
N GLU A 50 23.81 -69.41 -9.35
CA GLU A 50 23.06 -68.32 -9.95
C GLU A 50 22.04 -67.73 -8.96
N SER A 51 21.32 -68.59 -8.24
CA SER A 51 20.45 -68.21 -7.12
C SER A 51 21.21 -67.46 -6.01
N GLU A 52 22.41 -67.91 -5.66
CA GLU A 52 23.24 -67.28 -4.63
C GLU A 52 23.74 -65.90 -5.07
N THR A 53 24.09 -65.75 -6.35
CA THR A 53 24.48 -64.47 -6.95
C THR A 53 23.32 -63.46 -6.93
N VAL A 54 22.11 -63.92 -7.27
CA VAL A 54 20.90 -63.08 -7.21
C VAL A 54 20.59 -62.66 -5.77
N ARG A 55 20.71 -63.56 -4.78
CA ARG A 55 20.54 -63.20 -3.37
C ARG A 55 21.56 -62.16 -2.90
N SER A 56 22.82 -62.29 -3.31
CA SER A 56 23.87 -61.32 -2.96
C SER A 56 23.55 -59.93 -3.52
N LYS A 57 23.13 -59.85 -4.78
CA LYS A 57 22.75 -58.56 -5.40
C LYS A 57 21.50 -57.95 -4.76
N ASN A 58 20.51 -58.77 -4.41
CA ASN A 58 19.31 -58.30 -3.71
C ASN A 58 19.65 -57.74 -2.31
N ALA A 59 20.61 -58.36 -1.61
CA ALA A 59 21.08 -57.86 -0.32
C ALA A 59 21.82 -56.51 -0.43
N GLU A 60 22.63 -56.32 -1.48
CA GLU A 60 23.26 -55.01 -1.77
C GLU A 60 22.21 -53.94 -2.07
N LEU A 61 21.20 -54.27 -2.89
CA LEU A 61 20.06 -53.37 -3.16
C LEU A 61 19.26 -53.01 -1.90
N GLU A 62 19.05 -53.95 -0.99
CA GLU A 62 18.38 -53.68 0.29
C GLU A 62 19.18 -52.72 1.17
N ASP A 63 20.51 -52.81 1.19
CA ASP A 63 21.39 -51.91 1.95
C ASP A 63 21.38 -50.49 1.34
N ASP A 64 21.42 -50.38 0.01
CA ASP A 64 21.30 -49.11 -0.70
C ASP A 64 19.93 -48.45 -0.45
N ILE A 65 18.83 -49.22 -0.47
CA ILE A 65 17.49 -48.71 -0.14
C ILE A 65 17.44 -48.23 1.32
N GLN A 66 18.06 -48.94 2.26
CA GLN A 66 18.14 -48.50 3.65
C GLN A 66 18.92 -47.18 3.80
N GLN A 67 20.05 -47.02 3.10
CA GLN A 67 20.81 -45.77 3.13
C GLN A 67 20.00 -44.59 2.55
N VAL A 68 19.29 -44.80 1.44
CA VAL A 68 18.43 -43.77 0.85
C VAL A 68 17.31 -43.37 1.81
N ASN A 69 16.67 -44.35 2.47
CA ASN A 69 15.63 -44.07 3.46
C ASN A 69 16.16 -43.31 4.69
N GLN A 70 17.37 -43.62 5.17
CA GLN A 70 18.00 -42.85 6.25
C GLN A 70 18.32 -41.41 5.83
N LYS A 71 18.84 -41.20 4.61
CA LYS A 71 19.04 -39.85 4.05
C LYS A 71 17.71 -39.09 3.92
N LEU A 72 16.64 -39.75 3.49
CA LEU A 72 15.29 -39.18 3.40
C LEU A 72 14.76 -38.74 4.76
N GLN A 73 14.89 -39.56 5.81
CA GLN A 73 14.51 -39.17 7.16
C GLN A 73 15.32 -38.00 7.71
N GLN A 74 16.62 -37.94 7.41
CA GLN A 74 17.45 -36.76 7.75
C GLN A 74 16.93 -35.51 7.04
N LEU A 75 16.58 -35.61 5.77
CA LEU A 75 16.03 -34.50 5.00
C LEU A 75 14.64 -34.07 5.48
N GLU A 76 13.78 -34.99 5.91
CA GLU A 76 12.49 -34.66 6.52
C GLU A 76 12.67 -33.87 7.82
N MET A 77 13.63 -34.25 8.66
CA MET A 77 13.96 -33.50 9.87
C MET A 77 14.56 -32.12 9.55
N GLU A 78 15.43 -32.01 8.53
CA GLU A 78 15.94 -30.73 8.06
C GLU A 78 14.84 -29.85 7.44
N ASN A 79 13.84 -30.44 6.78
CA ASN A 79 12.69 -29.74 6.19
C ASN A 79 11.71 -29.23 7.25
N GLN A 80 11.51 -29.97 8.35
CA GLN A 80 10.80 -29.46 9.53
C GLN A 80 11.53 -28.26 10.14
N GLY A 81 12.87 -28.32 10.22
CA GLY A 81 13.68 -27.16 10.59
C GLY A 81 13.50 -25.99 9.61
N GLY A 82 13.32 -26.26 8.31
CA GLY A 82 12.99 -25.25 7.30
C GLY A 82 11.66 -24.54 7.56
N GLN A 83 10.62 -25.25 8.02
CA GLN A 83 9.31 -24.66 8.34
C GLN A 83 9.36 -23.75 9.57
N GLU A 84 10.01 -24.19 10.66
CA GLU A 84 10.22 -23.35 11.85
C GLU A 84 10.95 -22.05 11.48
N TRP A 85 11.84 -22.14 10.51
CA TRP A 85 12.65 -21.03 10.08
C TRP A 85 11.94 -20.09 9.11
N GLU A 86 11.06 -20.62 8.26
CA GLU A 86 10.15 -19.83 7.44
C GLU A 86 9.17 -19.05 8.34
N GLN A 87 8.66 -19.69 9.40
CA GLN A 87 7.89 -19.01 10.45
C GLN A 87 8.69 -17.91 11.15
N GLN A 88 9.95 -18.17 11.52
CA GLN A 88 10.83 -17.16 12.12
C GLN A 88 11.13 -15.98 11.17
N MET A 89 11.20 -16.23 9.87
CA MET A 89 11.35 -15.20 8.84
C MET A 89 10.08 -14.38 8.66
N GLU A 90 8.91 -15.00 8.72
CA GLU A 90 7.61 -14.31 8.71
C GLU A 90 7.47 -13.38 9.92
N GLU A 91 7.82 -13.87 11.12
CA GLU A 91 7.87 -13.08 12.36
C GLU A 91 8.83 -11.90 12.23
N SER A 92 10.04 -12.12 11.71
CA SER A 92 11.03 -11.07 11.48
C SER A 92 10.55 -10.03 10.45
N ARG A 93 9.83 -10.45 9.40
CA ARG A 93 9.22 -9.54 8.41
C ARG A 93 8.12 -8.70 9.03
N HIS A 94 7.30 -9.29 9.89
CA HIS A 94 6.27 -8.57 10.63
C HIS A 94 6.89 -7.54 11.57
N GLU A 95 7.94 -7.90 12.32
CA GLU A 95 8.68 -6.99 13.19
C GLU A 95 9.30 -5.82 12.41
N VAL A 96 9.92 -6.08 11.25
CA VAL A 96 10.45 -5.04 10.37
C VAL A 96 9.32 -4.13 9.84
N SER A 97 8.17 -4.69 9.48
CA SER A 97 7.01 -3.91 9.02
C SER A 97 6.47 -2.98 10.13
N GLU A 98 6.35 -3.48 11.36
CA GLU A 98 5.96 -2.64 12.51
C GLU A 98 6.98 -1.53 12.77
N LEU A 99 8.27 -1.83 12.69
CA LEU A 99 9.34 -0.84 12.89
C LEU A 99 9.30 0.23 11.79
N LEU A 100 9.03 -0.13 10.53
CA LEU A 100 8.85 0.83 9.44
C LEU A 100 7.67 1.76 9.68
N GLU A 101 6.54 1.23 10.17
CA GLU A 101 5.37 2.06 10.49
C GLU A 101 5.66 3.01 11.67
N LYS A 102 6.31 2.52 12.73
CA LYS A 102 6.75 3.34 13.87
C LYS A 102 7.71 4.44 13.43
N LEU A 103 8.65 4.12 12.52
CA LEU A 103 9.61 5.06 11.96
C LEU A 103 8.92 6.11 11.08
N SER A 104 7.95 5.72 10.26
CA SER A 104 7.12 6.65 9.46
C SER A 104 6.39 7.65 10.36
N LYS A 105 5.70 7.17 11.41
CA LYS A 105 4.99 8.04 12.37
C LYS A 105 5.94 8.96 13.12
N ALA A 106 7.11 8.47 13.53
CA ALA A 106 8.12 9.29 14.19
C ALA A 106 8.66 10.40 13.27
N ASN A 107 8.83 10.10 11.98
CA ASN A 107 9.33 11.06 10.99
C ASN A 107 8.27 12.12 10.63
N GLU A 108 7.00 11.74 10.54
CA GLU A 108 5.88 12.68 10.42
C GLU A 108 5.81 13.64 11.63
N ALA A 109 5.88 13.10 12.85
CA ALA A 109 5.92 13.92 14.06
C ALA A 109 7.13 14.85 14.11
N LEU A 110 8.31 14.38 13.63
CA LEU A 110 9.51 15.20 13.53
C LEU A 110 9.31 16.38 12.56
N ASN A 111 8.71 16.14 11.40
CA ASN A 111 8.43 17.17 10.40
C ASN A 111 7.44 18.22 10.93
N GLU A 112 6.36 17.79 11.59
CA GLU A 112 5.40 18.71 12.22
C GLU A 112 6.07 19.61 13.27
N LYS A 113 6.98 19.03 14.07
CA LYS A 113 7.73 19.72 15.11
C LYS A 113 8.75 20.71 14.53
N ASP A 114 9.47 20.32 13.48
CA ASP A 114 10.38 21.21 12.75
C ASP A 114 9.64 22.40 12.13
N ASP A 115 8.43 22.18 11.58
CA ASP A 115 7.61 23.26 11.02
C ASP A 115 7.05 24.20 12.10
N ARG A 116 6.63 23.65 13.25
CA ARG A 116 6.24 24.46 14.42
C ARG A 116 7.40 25.31 14.93
N MET A 117 8.61 24.74 15.03
CA MET A 117 9.81 25.49 15.42
C MET A 117 10.12 26.63 14.44
N LYS A 118 10.03 26.39 13.13
CA LYS A 118 10.20 27.46 12.12
C LYS A 118 9.17 28.56 12.28
N GLN A 119 7.92 28.21 12.56
CA GLN A 119 6.87 29.19 12.81
C GLN A 119 7.16 30.03 14.08
N MET A 120 7.47 29.39 15.20
CA MET A 120 7.81 30.11 16.44
C MET A 120 9.05 30.99 16.28
N GLN A 121 10.04 30.53 15.51
CA GLN A 121 11.23 31.33 15.20
C GLN A 121 10.87 32.57 14.38
N LYS A 122 10.00 32.43 13.36
CA LYS A 122 9.50 33.55 12.57
C LYS A 122 8.70 34.55 13.43
N GLU A 123 7.88 34.06 14.35
CA GLU A 123 7.13 34.90 15.31
C GLU A 123 8.09 35.64 16.27
N CYS A 124 9.11 34.97 16.80
CA CYS A 124 10.16 35.59 17.60
C CYS A 124 10.92 36.68 16.83
N GLU A 125 11.25 36.44 15.56
CA GLU A 125 11.90 37.44 14.70
C GLU A 125 10.98 38.64 14.46
N GLY A 126 9.69 38.41 14.20
CA GLY A 126 8.68 39.46 14.09
C GLY A 126 8.61 40.32 15.35
N LEU A 127 8.43 39.71 16.52
CA LEU A 127 8.37 40.44 17.80
C LEU A 127 9.68 41.18 18.11
N LYS A 128 10.85 40.63 17.75
CA LYS A 128 12.13 41.34 17.88
C LYS A 128 12.19 42.59 17.00
N THR A 129 11.67 42.52 15.79
CA THR A 129 11.58 43.71 14.91
C THR A 129 10.60 44.75 15.45
N GLU A 130 9.46 44.34 15.99
CA GLU A 130 8.50 45.23 16.65
C GLU A 130 9.10 45.88 17.91
N LEU A 131 9.82 45.11 18.74
CA LEU A 131 10.52 45.62 19.91
C LEU A 131 11.61 46.63 19.53
N ALA A 132 12.34 46.39 18.44
CA ALA A 132 13.32 47.34 17.91
C ALA A 132 12.65 48.65 17.48
N ALA A 133 11.56 48.57 16.71
CA ALA A 133 10.78 49.75 16.31
C ALA A 133 10.22 50.51 17.52
N ALA A 134 9.73 49.82 18.54
CA ALA A 134 9.24 50.45 19.77
C ALA A 134 10.36 51.18 20.54
N ARG A 135 11.59 50.64 20.54
CA ARG A 135 12.77 51.31 21.13
C ARG A 135 13.17 52.55 20.34
N ASP A 136 13.10 52.51 19.01
CA ASP A 136 13.38 53.68 18.16
C ASP A 136 12.36 54.80 18.40
N VAL A 137 11.07 54.46 18.55
CA VAL A 137 10.01 55.42 18.92
C VAL A 137 10.25 56.03 20.29
N LEU A 138 10.68 55.23 21.28
CA LEU A 138 11.07 55.76 22.60
C LEU A 138 12.25 56.72 22.50
N SER A 139 13.29 56.39 21.73
CA SER A 139 14.43 57.28 21.52
C SER A 139 13.99 58.60 20.89
N LEU A 140 13.11 58.56 19.89
CA LEU A 140 12.54 59.76 19.27
C LEU A 140 11.74 60.59 20.29
N HIS A 141 10.98 59.94 21.17
CA HIS A 141 10.23 60.61 22.22
C HIS A 141 11.15 61.30 23.23
N GLU A 142 12.24 60.66 23.66
CA GLU A 142 13.25 61.26 24.54
C GLU A 142 13.91 62.49 23.90
N ASP A 143 14.21 62.44 22.61
CA ASP A 143 14.79 63.58 21.90
C ASP A 143 13.79 64.74 21.75
N LEU A 144 12.52 64.45 21.47
CA LEU A 144 11.44 65.46 21.48
C LEU A 144 11.23 66.06 22.88
N GLN A 145 11.34 65.28 23.95
CA GLN A 145 11.28 65.80 25.32
C GLN A 145 12.44 66.76 25.62
N LYS A 146 13.66 66.44 25.18
CA LYS A 146 14.82 67.34 25.31
C LYS A 146 14.62 68.64 24.53
N GLU A 147 14.11 68.56 23.30
CA GLU A 147 13.81 69.73 22.46
C GLU A 147 12.72 70.61 23.09
N LEU A 148 11.70 70.00 23.70
CA LEU A 148 10.65 70.70 24.42
C LEU A 148 11.15 71.35 25.71
N GLU A 149 12.04 70.68 26.46
CA GLU A 149 12.73 71.29 27.61
C GLU A 149 13.62 72.47 27.20
N GLU A 150 14.35 72.34 26.08
CA GLU A 150 15.18 73.42 25.56
C GLU A 150 14.31 74.61 25.14
N THR A 151 13.18 74.35 24.48
CA THR A 151 12.19 75.38 24.11
C THR A 151 11.60 76.05 25.36
N ARG A 152 11.32 75.30 26.44
CA ARG A 152 10.89 75.86 27.73
C ARG A 152 11.97 76.75 28.33
N ARG A 153 13.24 76.30 28.35
CA ARG A 153 14.38 77.13 28.83
C ARG A 153 14.53 78.41 28.01
N GLN A 154 14.37 78.34 26.68
CA GLN A 154 14.41 79.51 25.80
C GLN A 154 13.28 80.49 26.11
N ARG A 155 12.04 79.99 26.29
CA ARG A 155 10.90 80.81 26.69
C ARG A 155 11.14 81.49 28.03
N ASP A 156 11.61 80.76 29.04
CA ASP A 156 11.87 81.31 30.38
C ASP A 156 12.99 82.40 30.32
N ALA A 157 14.00 82.22 29.46
CA ALA A 157 15.02 83.23 29.21
C ALA A 157 14.46 84.49 28.51
N ILE A 158 13.56 84.32 27.53
CA ILE A 158 12.86 85.44 26.88
C ILE A 158 11.98 86.18 27.89
N GLU A 159 11.24 85.47 28.73
CA GLU A 159 10.40 86.06 29.77
C GLU A 159 11.22 86.88 30.77
N LEU A 160 12.38 86.35 31.19
CA LEU A 160 13.32 87.09 32.03
C LEU A 160 13.82 88.36 31.34
N ARG A 161 14.13 88.30 30.04
CA ARG A 161 14.56 89.47 29.26
C ARG A 161 13.44 90.50 29.08
N VAL A 162 12.20 90.07 28.89
CA VAL A 162 11.03 90.95 28.82
C VAL A 162 10.84 91.67 30.16
N ASN A 163 10.99 90.96 31.28
CA ASN A 163 10.91 91.55 32.62
C ASN A 163 12.05 92.56 32.87
N GLU A 164 13.27 92.30 32.41
CA GLU A 164 14.38 93.25 32.45
C GLU A 164 14.05 94.52 31.64
N LEU A 165 13.58 94.37 30.39
CA LEU A 165 13.20 95.49 29.53
C LEU A 165 12.03 96.30 30.12
N ALA A 166 11.05 95.64 30.75
CA ALA A 166 9.96 96.31 31.44
C ALA A 166 10.47 97.15 32.63
N ASN A 167 11.43 96.62 33.39
CA ASN A 167 12.09 97.35 34.48
C ASN A 167 12.91 98.53 33.96
N GLU A 168 13.70 98.35 32.90
CA GLU A 168 14.46 99.43 32.24
C GLU A 168 13.52 100.53 31.74
N THR A 169 12.39 100.16 31.13
CA THR A 169 11.37 101.09 30.64
C THR A 169 10.76 101.88 31.80
N LYS A 170 10.38 101.21 32.89
CA LYS A 170 9.87 101.88 34.10
C LYS A 170 10.89 102.85 34.69
N LEU A 171 12.16 102.47 34.72
CA LEU A 171 13.23 103.30 35.25
C LEU A 171 13.52 104.52 34.35
N ALA A 172 13.40 104.35 33.03
CA ALA A 172 13.45 105.43 32.05
C ALA A 172 12.24 106.37 32.18
N GLU A 173 11.03 105.86 32.38
CA GLU A 173 9.83 106.66 32.66
C GLU A 173 9.97 107.47 33.94
N GLU A 174 10.46 106.87 35.02
CA GLU A 174 10.73 107.58 36.28
C GLU A 174 11.81 108.66 36.12
N ARG A 175 12.82 108.41 35.29
CA ARG A 175 13.85 109.40 34.95
C ARG A 175 13.27 110.57 34.16
N LEU A 176 12.49 110.30 33.10
CA LEU A 176 11.80 111.33 32.32
C LEU A 176 10.82 112.13 33.17
N LYS A 177 10.17 111.49 34.15
CA LYS A 177 9.30 112.17 35.12
C LYS A 177 10.10 113.12 36.01
N ARG A 178 11.24 112.67 36.55
CA ARG A 178 12.16 113.54 37.32
C ARG A 178 12.67 114.72 36.48
N GLU A 179 13.13 114.47 35.26
CA GLU A 179 13.60 115.53 34.34
C GLU A 179 12.47 116.53 34.01
N ARG A 180 11.23 116.06 33.84
CA ARG A 180 10.04 116.91 33.65
C ARG A 180 9.74 117.75 34.89
N ASP A 181 9.78 117.15 36.08
CA ASP A 181 9.53 117.83 37.34
C ASP A 181 10.62 118.88 37.61
N GLU A 182 11.90 118.55 37.36
CA GLU A 182 13.03 119.49 37.42
C GLU A 182 12.85 120.64 36.42
N PHE A 183 12.44 120.35 35.18
CA PHE A 183 12.16 121.39 34.18
C PHE A 183 11.01 122.32 34.60
N LEU A 184 9.95 121.77 35.21
CA LEU A 184 8.83 122.57 35.73
C LEU A 184 9.25 123.40 36.96
N GLU A 185 10.10 122.87 37.82
CA GLU A 185 10.67 123.58 38.99
C GLU A 185 11.62 124.70 38.54
N GLU A 186 12.46 124.44 37.53
CA GLU A 186 13.34 125.44 36.90
C GLU A 186 12.52 126.53 36.19
N LYS A 187 11.45 126.15 35.47
CA LYS A 187 10.49 127.09 34.89
C LYS A 187 9.85 127.96 35.98
N ARG A 188 9.44 127.37 37.10
CA ARG A 188 8.88 128.11 38.25
C ARG A 188 9.93 129.05 38.87
N ARG A 189 11.18 128.63 39.02
CA ARG A 189 12.30 129.49 39.47
C ARG A 189 12.57 130.65 38.52
N VAL A 190 12.51 130.41 37.21
CA VAL A 190 12.65 131.45 36.19
C VAL A 190 11.48 132.44 36.27
N GLU A 191 10.25 131.97 36.47
CA GLU A 191 9.07 132.79 36.69
C GLU A 191 9.16 133.60 38.02
N GLU A 192 9.66 133.02 39.11
CA GLU A 192 9.84 133.66 40.42
C GLU A 192 11.03 134.63 40.46
N SER A 193 12.08 134.42 39.66
CA SER A 193 13.24 135.30 39.56
C SER A 193 12.96 136.64 38.86
N GLY A 194 11.73 136.85 38.37
CA GLY A 194 11.28 138.13 37.82
C GLY A 194 11.91 138.52 36.48
N LEU A 195 12.53 137.57 35.76
CA LEU A 195 13.28 137.82 34.52
C LEU A 195 12.51 137.50 33.22
N LEU A 196 11.22 137.17 33.30
CA LEU A 196 10.34 137.03 32.15
C LEU A 196 9.11 137.94 32.28
N LYS A 197 9.31 139.22 31.94
CA LYS A 197 8.23 140.05 31.41
C LYS A 197 8.12 139.78 29.91
N SER A 198 6.94 139.34 29.48
CA SER A 198 6.14 139.92 28.38
C SER A 198 5.45 138.88 27.49
N SER A 199 4.11 139.06 27.40
CA SER A 199 3.28 139.06 26.18
C SER A 199 3.31 137.89 25.20
N THR A 200 2.15 137.22 25.06
CA THR A 200 1.29 137.17 23.85
C THR A 200 0.12 136.22 24.15
N SER A 201 -1.07 136.75 24.42
CA SER A 201 -2.16 137.04 23.46
C SER A 201 -2.89 135.78 22.98
N GLU A 202 -4.16 135.75 23.38
CA GLU A 202 -5.25 134.89 22.94
C GLU A 202 -5.30 134.74 21.41
N GLU A 203 -5.52 133.52 20.92
CA GLU A 203 -6.43 133.32 19.80
C GLU A 203 -7.10 131.95 19.90
N ARG A 204 -8.41 132.00 20.17
CA ARG A 204 -9.36 130.89 20.15
C ARG A 204 -9.85 130.71 18.71
N THR A 205 -9.71 129.53 18.15
CA THR A 205 -10.69 128.92 17.22
C THR A 205 -10.70 127.41 17.53
N ASN A 206 -11.71 126.90 18.25
CA ASN A 206 -12.98 126.38 17.73
C ASN A 206 -12.84 125.53 16.46
N THR A 207 -12.49 124.26 16.66
CA THR A 207 -12.96 123.14 15.84
C THR A 207 -13.42 122.03 16.76
N ASP A 208 -14.74 121.97 16.95
CA ASP A 208 -15.46 120.77 17.38
C ASP A 208 -15.08 119.62 16.45
N ASN A 209 -14.45 118.59 17.00
CA ASN A 209 -14.43 117.25 16.41
C ASN A 209 -14.52 116.21 17.53
N SER A 210 -15.63 116.28 18.26
CA SER A 210 -16.09 115.25 19.18
C SER A 210 -16.67 114.09 18.39
N GLN A 211 -15.86 113.05 18.16
CA GLN A 211 -16.24 111.62 17.98
C GLN A 211 -15.07 110.86 17.36
N SER A 212 -14.20 110.22 18.16
CA SER A 212 -13.40 109.01 17.81
C SER A 212 -12.21 108.69 18.73
N GLU A 213 -12.19 109.13 20.01
CA GLU A 213 -11.07 108.83 20.92
C GLU A 213 -11.50 108.15 22.23
N GLU A 214 -12.54 107.30 22.15
CA GLU A 214 -13.01 106.45 23.25
C GLU A 214 -12.96 104.94 22.87
N GLN A 215 -11.98 104.55 22.04
CA GLN A 215 -11.80 103.15 21.60
C GLN A 215 -10.35 102.61 21.70
N LEU A 216 -9.45 103.24 22.45
CA LEU A 216 -8.07 102.76 22.58
C LEU A 216 -7.56 102.57 24.02
N ILE A 217 -8.47 102.29 24.96
CA ILE A 217 -8.13 101.78 26.30
C ILE A 217 -9.14 100.66 26.64
N HIS A 218 -9.12 99.58 25.86
CA HIS A 218 -9.84 98.34 26.20
C HIS A 218 -9.25 97.05 25.57
N LEU A 219 -7.97 97.07 25.18
CA LEU A 219 -7.28 95.91 24.57
C LEU A 219 -5.95 95.53 25.25
N SER A 220 -5.73 95.90 26.51
CA SER A 220 -4.57 95.45 27.29
C SER A 220 -4.95 94.52 28.46
N GLY A 221 -6.08 93.83 28.37
CA GLY A 221 -6.62 93.03 29.49
C GLY A 221 -7.21 91.67 29.15
N VAL A 222 -6.95 91.09 27.96
CA VAL A 222 -7.65 89.85 27.53
C VAL A 222 -6.75 88.68 27.10
N GLU A 223 -5.41 88.82 26.97
CA GLU A 223 -4.60 87.71 26.42
C GLU A 223 -3.51 87.14 27.35
N ALA A 224 -3.59 87.37 28.67
CA ALA A 224 -2.62 86.81 29.64
C ALA A 224 -3.17 85.68 30.53
N SER A 225 -4.45 85.28 30.39
CA SER A 225 -5.08 84.26 31.26
C SER A 225 -5.40 82.93 30.58
N GLY A 226 -4.98 82.71 29.32
CA GLY A 226 -5.29 81.49 28.55
C GLY A 226 -4.19 80.43 28.48
N TRP A 227 -2.96 80.72 28.94
CA TRP A 227 -1.82 79.81 28.82
C TRP A 227 -1.37 79.16 30.15
N GLY A 228 -2.12 79.41 31.23
CA GLY A 228 -1.78 78.95 32.59
C GLY A 228 -2.26 77.55 32.98
N GLU A 229 -3.04 76.85 32.14
CA GLU A 229 -3.68 75.57 32.50
C GLU A 229 -3.09 74.32 31.83
N PHE A 230 -1.91 74.41 31.20
CA PHE A 230 -1.22 73.25 30.59
C PHE A 230 -0.06 72.70 31.44
N ASN A 231 0.05 73.09 32.70
CA ASN A 231 1.03 72.55 33.64
C ASN A 231 0.36 71.55 34.59
N ASP A 232 0.98 70.39 34.72
CA ASP A 232 0.75 69.35 35.75
C ASP A 232 -0.13 68.14 35.38
N GLN A 233 0.01 67.58 34.16
CA GLN A 233 -0.26 66.14 33.97
C GLN A 233 1.05 65.33 34.02
N PRO A 234 1.31 64.55 35.09
CA PRO A 234 2.52 63.72 35.24
C PRO A 234 2.49 62.41 34.44
N GLU A 235 1.71 62.28 33.36
CA GLU A 235 1.44 61.01 32.66
C GLU A 235 2.57 60.51 31.74
N LEU A 236 3.70 61.22 31.62
CA LEU A 236 4.72 60.97 30.58
C LEU A 236 6.01 60.27 31.04
N GLN A 237 6.06 59.74 32.27
CA GLN A 237 7.26 59.04 32.79
C GLN A 237 7.17 57.51 32.83
N GLN A 238 6.06 56.90 32.40
CA GLN A 238 5.97 55.44 32.33
C GLN A 238 6.41 54.96 30.95
N THR A 239 7.47 54.14 30.91
CA THR A 239 7.82 53.34 29.73
C THR A 239 6.57 52.60 29.24
N PRO A 240 6.25 52.63 27.93
CA PRO A 240 5.03 52.05 27.40
C PRO A 240 4.90 50.58 27.86
N PRO A 241 3.77 50.18 28.49
CA PRO A 241 3.57 48.81 28.98
C PRO A 241 3.75 47.75 27.87
N THR A 242 3.60 48.17 26.62
CA THR A 242 3.85 47.39 25.40
C THR A 242 5.28 46.86 25.27
N ILE A 243 6.32 47.57 25.72
CA ILE A 243 7.72 47.08 25.58
C ILE A 243 8.00 45.93 26.55
N HIS A 244 7.49 46.02 27.77
CA HIS A 244 7.60 44.94 28.74
C HIS A 244 6.78 43.72 28.31
N GLN A 245 5.61 43.92 27.72
CA GLN A 245 4.79 42.84 27.16
C GLN A 245 5.50 42.15 25.99
N LEU A 246 6.03 42.89 25.01
CA LEU A 246 6.78 42.33 23.89
C LEU A 246 8.03 41.58 24.35
N SER A 247 8.76 42.12 25.33
CA SER A 247 9.94 41.45 25.88
C SER A 247 9.60 40.17 26.65
N ALA A 248 8.48 40.15 27.37
CA ALA A 248 7.99 38.97 28.07
C ALA A 248 7.55 37.88 27.08
N GLU A 249 6.85 38.26 26.01
CA GLU A 249 6.38 37.34 24.98
C GLU A 249 7.52 36.72 24.17
N ILE A 250 8.55 37.51 23.82
CA ILE A 250 9.79 36.97 23.22
C ILE A 250 10.47 35.95 24.14
N THR A 251 10.47 36.19 25.45
CA THR A 251 11.06 35.27 26.43
C THR A 251 10.28 33.97 26.50
N ARG A 252 8.94 34.05 26.58
CA ARG A 252 8.04 32.89 26.57
C ARG A 252 8.20 32.03 25.32
N LEU A 253 8.16 32.64 24.13
CA LEU A 253 8.35 31.93 22.87
C LEU A 253 9.76 31.34 22.72
N SER A 254 10.78 31.97 23.30
CA SER A 254 12.13 31.41 23.32
C SER A 254 12.23 30.16 24.21
N GLU A 255 11.57 30.16 25.36
CA GLU A 255 11.51 28.97 26.24
C GLU A 255 10.72 27.83 25.59
N GLU A 256 9.60 28.12 24.92
CA GLU A 256 8.84 27.12 24.15
C GLU A 256 9.64 26.56 22.97
N LEU A 257 10.42 27.40 22.28
CA LEU A 257 11.31 26.96 21.21
C LEU A 257 12.39 26.01 21.73
N ASP A 258 12.97 26.28 22.90
CA ASP A 258 13.97 25.40 23.50
C ASP A 258 13.37 24.07 23.98
N GLN A 259 12.13 24.07 24.49
CA GLN A 259 11.41 22.82 24.79
C GLN A 259 11.07 22.01 23.53
N GLU A 260 10.70 22.66 22.43
CA GLU A 260 10.48 21.94 21.17
C GLU A 260 11.79 21.38 20.59
N ARG A 261 12.92 22.07 20.76
CA ARG A 261 14.24 21.55 20.38
C ARG A 261 14.63 20.31 21.18
N THR A 262 14.36 20.26 22.48
CA THR A 262 14.66 19.06 23.29
C THR A 262 13.78 17.89 22.88
N MET A 263 12.47 18.09 22.70
CA MET A 263 11.57 17.04 22.20
C MET A 263 11.99 16.53 20.81
N THR A 264 12.39 17.43 19.91
CA THR A 264 12.89 17.06 18.58
C THR A 264 14.19 16.25 18.68
N GLY A 265 15.07 16.61 19.61
CA GLY A 265 16.29 15.85 19.91
C GLY A 265 16.00 14.43 20.40
N GLU A 266 15.04 14.26 21.30
CA GLU A 266 14.61 12.95 21.81
C GLU A 266 13.97 12.10 20.71
N LEU A 267 13.13 12.70 19.85
CA LEU A 267 12.55 12.01 18.69
C LEU A 267 13.63 11.56 17.69
N ARG A 268 14.64 12.39 17.40
CA ARG A 268 15.77 11.97 16.55
C ARG A 268 16.57 10.83 17.17
N ALA A 269 16.79 10.84 18.49
CA ALA A 269 17.46 9.75 19.16
C ALA A 269 16.68 8.43 19.02
N LYS A 270 15.36 8.45 19.25
CA LYS A 270 14.47 7.30 19.06
C LYS A 270 14.42 6.83 17.60
N LEU A 271 14.46 7.76 16.65
CA LEU A 271 14.52 7.45 15.21
C LEU A 271 15.81 6.69 14.89
N THR A 272 16.94 7.17 15.41
CA THR A 272 18.26 6.53 15.22
C THR A 272 18.30 5.13 15.82
N GLU A 273 17.75 4.95 17.04
CA GLU A 273 17.64 3.64 17.68
C GLU A 273 16.75 2.68 16.87
N SER A 274 15.63 3.16 16.34
CA SER A 274 14.75 2.36 15.47
C SER A 274 15.43 1.99 14.15
N GLU A 275 16.23 2.88 13.55
CA GLU A 275 17.02 2.59 12.35
C GLU A 275 18.08 1.51 12.63
N GLU A 276 18.78 1.59 13.75
CA GLU A 276 19.74 0.56 14.16
C GLU A 276 19.08 -0.80 14.40
N ASN A 277 17.89 -0.83 15.02
CA ASN A 277 17.12 -2.04 15.23
C ASN A 277 16.66 -2.66 13.90
N MET A 278 16.17 -1.85 12.95
CA MET A 278 15.82 -2.34 11.61
C MET A 278 17.04 -2.87 10.86
N GLU A 279 18.17 -2.19 10.95
CA GLU A 279 19.42 -2.63 10.30
C GLU A 279 19.90 -3.97 10.89
N SER A 280 19.74 -4.17 12.21
CA SER A 280 20.01 -5.44 12.88
C SER A 280 19.06 -6.55 12.41
N ALA A 281 17.75 -6.27 12.36
CA ALA A 281 16.75 -7.22 11.87
C ALA A 281 16.98 -7.58 10.38
N ARG A 282 17.39 -6.60 9.57
CA ARG A 282 17.75 -6.80 8.16
C ARG A 282 18.96 -7.72 8.01
N ARG A 283 20.03 -7.52 8.79
CA ARG A 283 21.20 -8.41 8.78
C ARG A 283 20.85 -9.83 9.20
N SER A 284 19.98 -9.97 10.20
CA SER A 284 19.44 -11.28 10.62
C SER A 284 18.69 -11.96 9.47
N SER A 285 17.83 -11.20 8.77
CA SER A 285 17.07 -11.69 7.61
C SER A 285 17.97 -12.05 6.42
N GLU A 286 19.03 -11.29 6.15
CA GLU A 286 20.01 -11.58 5.09
C GLU A 286 20.84 -12.83 5.42
N GLU A 287 21.27 -13.00 6.67
CA GLU A 287 21.98 -14.20 7.11
C GLU A 287 21.07 -15.43 7.05
N ALA A 288 19.79 -15.23 7.36
CA ALA A 288 18.77 -16.22 7.16
C ALA A 288 18.66 -16.55 5.65
N GLU A 289 18.29 -15.64 4.78
CA GLU A 289 18.13 -15.92 3.35
C GLU A 289 19.33 -16.67 2.72
N LYS A 290 20.56 -16.35 3.15
CA LYS A 290 21.77 -17.11 2.80
C LYS A 290 21.73 -18.58 3.21
N LYS A 291 21.39 -18.90 4.47
CA LYS A 291 21.24 -20.29 4.97
C LYS A 291 20.15 -21.04 4.19
N ARG A 292 19.07 -20.36 3.80
CA ARG A 292 18.02 -20.95 2.94
C ARG A 292 18.56 -21.30 1.56
N LEU A 293 19.34 -20.39 0.96
CA LEU A 293 19.98 -20.61 -0.34
C LEU A 293 20.92 -21.84 -0.29
N ASP A 294 21.75 -21.94 0.75
CA ASP A 294 22.65 -23.08 0.97
C ASP A 294 21.86 -24.41 1.09
N LEU A 295 20.71 -24.40 1.79
CA LEU A 295 19.80 -25.56 1.89
C LEU A 295 19.20 -25.94 0.54
N VAL A 296 18.75 -24.96 -0.25
CA VAL A 296 18.21 -25.18 -1.61
C VAL A 296 19.28 -25.76 -2.54
N GLU A 297 20.51 -25.24 -2.51
CA GLU A 297 21.62 -25.80 -3.28
C GLU A 297 21.90 -27.26 -2.89
N ARG A 298 21.85 -27.58 -1.59
CA ARG A 298 22.05 -28.94 -1.08
C ARG A 298 20.93 -29.89 -1.49
N LEU A 299 19.68 -29.46 -1.42
CA LEU A 299 18.52 -30.20 -1.92
C LEU A 299 18.61 -30.44 -3.43
N THR A 300 19.04 -29.43 -4.20
CA THR A 300 19.22 -29.57 -5.65
C THR A 300 20.33 -30.59 -5.98
N ALA A 301 21.44 -30.56 -5.23
CA ALA A 301 22.51 -31.54 -5.37
C ALA A 301 22.03 -32.97 -5.07
N LEU A 302 21.23 -33.14 -4.01
CA LEU A 302 20.63 -34.43 -3.67
C LEU A 302 19.64 -34.91 -4.72
N GLN A 303 18.78 -34.03 -5.26
CA GLN A 303 17.89 -34.37 -6.37
C GLN A 303 18.67 -34.82 -7.61
N THR A 304 19.80 -34.19 -7.91
CA THR A 304 20.68 -34.65 -8.99
C THR A 304 21.34 -36.00 -8.69
N GLU A 305 21.75 -36.26 -7.45
CA GLU A 305 22.28 -37.56 -7.02
C GLU A 305 21.22 -38.66 -7.16
N THR A 306 20.00 -38.44 -6.64
CA THR A 306 18.88 -39.37 -6.77
C THR A 306 18.52 -39.64 -8.23
N ARG A 307 18.48 -38.60 -9.08
CA ARG A 307 18.23 -38.75 -10.52
C ARG A 307 19.30 -39.61 -11.20
N THR A 308 20.56 -39.42 -10.84
CA THR A 308 21.68 -40.21 -11.36
C THR A 308 21.58 -41.68 -10.93
N ILE A 309 21.16 -41.94 -9.68
CA ILE A 309 20.91 -43.30 -9.19
C ILE A 309 19.77 -43.96 -9.97
N ILE A 310 18.66 -43.24 -10.21
CA ILE A 310 17.54 -43.74 -11.01
C ILE A 310 17.99 -44.08 -12.43
N GLU A 311 18.72 -43.18 -13.10
CA GLU A 311 19.24 -43.41 -14.46
C GLU A 311 20.17 -44.65 -14.51
N ASN A 312 20.99 -44.87 -13.48
CA ASN A 312 21.83 -46.06 -13.37
C ASN A 312 21.00 -47.34 -13.20
N LEU A 313 19.98 -47.32 -12.33
CA LEU A 313 19.08 -48.46 -12.10
C LEU A 313 18.24 -48.78 -13.33
N GLU A 314 17.76 -47.77 -14.06
CA GLU A 314 17.07 -47.94 -15.35
C GLU A 314 18.01 -48.57 -16.39
N GLY A 315 19.27 -48.14 -16.43
CA GLY A 315 20.31 -48.72 -17.28
C GLY A 315 20.60 -50.19 -16.98
N GLU A 316 20.68 -50.58 -15.70
CA GLU A 316 20.83 -51.98 -15.29
C GLU A 316 19.59 -52.82 -15.60
N ASN A 317 18.39 -52.29 -15.36
CA ASN A 317 17.15 -52.99 -15.70
C ASN A 317 17.02 -53.24 -17.21
N GLU A 318 17.42 -52.28 -18.04
CA GLU A 318 17.45 -52.44 -19.50
C GLU A 318 18.47 -53.51 -19.93
N LYS A 319 19.59 -53.65 -19.21
CA LYS A 319 20.57 -54.70 -19.45
C LYS A 319 20.00 -56.08 -19.10
N ILE A 320 19.34 -56.20 -17.94
CA ILE A 320 18.67 -57.44 -17.51
C ILE A 320 17.58 -57.85 -18.50
N ARG A 321 16.77 -56.90 -19.00
CA ARG A 321 15.77 -57.18 -20.05
C ARG A 321 16.39 -57.77 -21.32
N LYS A 322 17.51 -57.21 -21.79
CA LYS A 322 18.22 -57.74 -22.97
C LYS A 322 18.80 -59.13 -22.75
N GLU A 323 19.27 -59.43 -21.55
CA GLU A 323 19.75 -60.78 -21.18
C GLU A 323 18.58 -61.78 -21.16
N ASN A 324 17.44 -61.41 -20.58
CA ASN A 324 16.22 -62.23 -20.58
C ASN A 324 15.67 -62.50 -22.00
N ASP A 325 15.63 -61.48 -22.87
CA ASP A 325 15.28 -61.66 -24.28
C ASP A 325 16.22 -62.65 -24.99
N GLY A 326 17.49 -62.71 -24.56
CA GLY A 326 18.47 -63.68 -25.03
C GLY A 326 18.11 -65.11 -24.60
N PHE A 327 17.82 -65.30 -23.31
CA PHE A 327 17.42 -66.59 -22.76
C PHE A 327 16.11 -67.10 -23.36
N GLU A 328 15.11 -66.25 -23.56
CA GLU A 328 13.84 -66.66 -24.19
C GLU A 328 14.04 -67.19 -25.62
N LYS A 329 14.92 -66.55 -26.40
CA LYS A 329 15.29 -67.03 -27.74
C LYS A 329 15.99 -68.39 -27.70
N GLU A 330 16.85 -68.62 -26.71
CA GLU A 330 17.54 -69.89 -26.52
C GLU A 330 16.58 -71.02 -26.11
N ILE A 331 15.64 -70.72 -25.20
CA ILE A 331 14.55 -71.65 -24.82
C ILE A 331 13.66 -71.98 -26.02
N ALA A 332 13.31 -70.99 -26.84
CA ALA A 332 12.52 -71.20 -28.06
C ALA A 332 13.23 -72.14 -29.03
N HIS A 333 14.54 -71.96 -29.25
CA HIS A 333 15.36 -72.83 -30.09
C HIS A 333 15.46 -74.27 -29.55
N LEU A 334 15.58 -74.44 -28.22
CA LEU A 334 15.59 -75.76 -27.58
C LEU A 334 14.25 -76.47 -27.69
N ARG A 335 13.12 -75.76 -27.56
CA ARG A 335 11.77 -76.33 -27.75
C ARG A 335 11.54 -76.80 -29.17
N GLU A 336 12.02 -76.06 -30.17
CA GLU A 336 11.94 -76.44 -31.58
C GLU A 336 12.83 -77.66 -31.91
N SER A 337 13.96 -77.80 -31.21
CA SER A 337 14.86 -78.97 -31.35
C SER A 337 14.29 -80.26 -30.73
N LEU A 338 13.48 -80.15 -29.67
CA LEU A 338 12.88 -81.30 -28.99
C LEU A 338 11.59 -81.80 -29.65
N SER A 339 10.86 -80.97 -30.40
CA SER A 339 9.61 -81.41 -31.06
C SER A 339 9.81 -82.26 -32.33
N GLY A 340 11.04 -82.70 -32.63
CA GLY A 340 11.40 -83.48 -33.82
C GLY A 340 11.68 -84.97 -33.58
N ARG A 341 11.44 -85.52 -32.37
CA ARG A 341 11.94 -86.84 -31.97
C ARG A 341 10.93 -87.88 -31.46
N ASP A 342 9.63 -87.69 -31.71
CA ASP A 342 8.60 -88.66 -31.29
C ASP A 342 7.82 -89.24 -32.48
N ALA A 343 8.49 -90.06 -33.29
CA ALA A 343 7.84 -90.94 -34.25
C ALA A 343 8.73 -92.15 -34.58
N ASP A 344 8.66 -93.19 -33.73
CA ASP A 344 8.69 -94.62 -34.13
C ASP A 344 9.03 -95.49 -32.91
N GLU A 345 8.02 -96.08 -32.25
CA GLU A 345 8.19 -97.33 -31.52
C GLU A 345 6.85 -98.02 -31.27
N ASN A 346 6.34 -98.66 -32.33
CA ASN A 346 5.23 -99.59 -32.23
C ASN A 346 5.39 -100.67 -33.31
N SER A 347 5.78 -101.91 -32.93
CA SER A 347 5.30 -103.22 -33.46
C SER A 347 6.34 -104.37 -33.43
N ARG A 348 5.96 -105.50 -32.78
CA ARG A 348 6.17 -106.95 -33.11
C ARG A 348 6.55 -107.78 -31.88
N ALA A 349 6.07 -109.00 -31.63
CA ALA A 349 5.03 -109.90 -32.13
C ALA A 349 5.07 -111.11 -31.16
N GLU A 350 3.97 -111.57 -30.56
CA GLU A 350 3.13 -112.66 -31.09
C GLU A 350 3.66 -114.08 -30.74
N ALA A 351 3.01 -114.64 -29.73
CA ALA A 351 2.41 -115.99 -29.67
C ALA A 351 3.07 -117.19 -30.37
N GLU A 352 3.03 -118.30 -29.62
CA GLU A 352 2.66 -119.64 -30.08
C GLU A 352 3.76 -120.70 -30.17
N ARG A 353 4.13 -121.26 -29.00
CA ARG A 353 4.21 -122.72 -28.82
C ARG A 353 3.68 -123.14 -27.43
N GLN A 354 2.35 -123.15 -27.31
CA GLN A 354 1.59 -124.13 -26.52
C GLN A 354 2.19 -125.54 -26.73
N ARG A 355 2.21 -126.53 -25.81
CA ARG A 355 1.02 -127.05 -25.13
C ARG A 355 1.25 -128.27 -24.17
N GLU A 356 2.29 -128.33 -23.34
CA GLU A 356 2.44 -129.49 -22.40
C GLU A 356 2.59 -129.14 -20.90
N ALA A 357 2.53 -127.86 -20.51
CA ALA A 357 2.67 -127.44 -19.10
C ALA A 357 1.35 -127.01 -18.41
N GLU A 358 0.19 -127.24 -19.05
CA GLU A 358 -1.12 -126.66 -18.65
C GLU A 358 -1.76 -127.27 -17.38
N SER A 359 -1.11 -128.23 -16.69
CA SER A 359 -1.67 -128.82 -15.45
C SER A 359 -1.01 -128.33 -14.15
N ALA A 360 0.20 -127.75 -14.19
CA ALA A 360 0.87 -127.19 -13.00
C ALA A 360 0.78 -125.65 -12.95
N GLN A 361 0.55 -125.03 -14.11
CA GLN A 361 0.46 -123.58 -14.27
C GLN A 361 -0.87 -122.99 -13.75
N THR A 362 -1.97 -123.76 -13.73
CA THR A 362 -3.26 -123.26 -13.25
C THR A 362 -3.31 -122.99 -11.73
N GLN A 363 -2.46 -123.65 -10.94
CA GLN A 363 -2.36 -123.39 -9.49
C GLN A 363 -1.40 -122.23 -9.17
N ALA A 364 -0.35 -122.04 -9.96
CA ALA A 364 0.56 -120.90 -9.86
C ALA A 364 -0.04 -119.61 -10.45
N GLU A 365 -0.81 -119.70 -11.53
CA GLU A 365 -1.55 -118.58 -12.10
C GLU A 365 -2.70 -118.14 -11.20
N PHE A 366 -3.38 -119.05 -10.51
CA PHE A 366 -4.42 -118.66 -9.55
C PHE A 366 -3.84 -117.87 -8.36
N GLU A 367 -2.70 -118.29 -7.80
CA GLU A 367 -2.01 -117.52 -6.74
C GLU A 367 -1.38 -116.22 -7.29
N ALA A 368 -0.81 -116.21 -8.50
CA ALA A 368 -0.30 -115.00 -9.12
C ALA A 368 -1.40 -114.00 -9.49
N GLN A 369 -2.57 -114.47 -9.93
CA GLN A 369 -3.73 -113.65 -10.26
C GLN A 369 -4.39 -113.11 -8.99
N LYS A 370 -4.39 -113.89 -7.90
CA LYS A 370 -4.79 -113.43 -6.56
C LYS A 370 -3.81 -112.38 -5.99
N GLN A 371 -2.51 -112.52 -6.25
CA GLN A 371 -1.51 -111.53 -5.87
C GLN A 371 -1.66 -110.23 -6.69
N ARG A 372 -1.84 -110.34 -8.02
CA ARG A 372 -2.11 -109.20 -8.91
C ARG A 372 -3.41 -108.49 -8.56
N LEU A 373 -4.49 -109.21 -8.31
CA LEU A 373 -5.76 -108.63 -7.86
C LEU A 373 -5.62 -107.94 -6.50
N LYS A 374 -4.74 -108.43 -5.62
CA LYS A 374 -4.47 -107.79 -4.33
C LYS A 374 -3.66 -106.49 -4.50
N GLU A 375 -2.67 -106.49 -5.38
CA GLU A 375 -1.89 -105.30 -5.74
C GLU A 375 -2.75 -104.26 -6.46
N GLU A 376 -3.59 -104.67 -7.41
CA GLU A 376 -4.57 -103.80 -8.08
C GLU A 376 -5.59 -103.24 -7.08
N LEU A 377 -6.06 -104.04 -6.12
CA LEU A 377 -6.96 -103.57 -5.07
C LEU A 377 -6.28 -102.54 -4.15
N ASP A 378 -5.00 -102.71 -3.84
CA ASP A 378 -4.24 -101.76 -3.02
C ASP A 378 -3.94 -100.46 -3.79
N VAL A 379 -3.67 -100.53 -5.10
CA VAL A 379 -3.58 -99.34 -5.98
C VAL A 379 -4.91 -98.60 -6.04
N VAL A 380 -6.02 -99.32 -6.21
CA VAL A 380 -7.37 -98.72 -6.21
C VAL A 380 -7.71 -98.11 -4.85
N ARG A 381 -7.28 -98.72 -3.73
CA ARG A 381 -7.41 -98.13 -2.39
C ARG A 381 -6.58 -96.86 -2.23
N GLN A 382 -5.36 -96.82 -2.76
CA GLN A 382 -4.51 -95.62 -2.73
C GLN A 382 -5.09 -94.50 -3.60
N GLN A 383 -5.57 -94.82 -4.80
CA GLN A 383 -6.27 -93.86 -5.66
C GLN A 383 -7.54 -93.33 -4.99
N ARG A 384 -8.32 -94.20 -4.34
CA ARG A 384 -9.50 -93.79 -3.57
C ARG A 384 -9.13 -92.86 -2.40
N LEU A 385 -8.06 -93.16 -1.67
CA LEU A 385 -7.54 -92.30 -0.60
C LEU A 385 -7.08 -90.93 -1.12
N LEU A 386 -6.45 -90.89 -2.29
CA LEU A 386 -6.03 -89.65 -2.93
C LEU A 386 -7.24 -88.82 -3.38
N LEU A 387 -8.25 -89.47 -3.98
CA LEU A 387 -9.49 -88.80 -4.36
C LEU A 387 -10.29 -88.32 -3.15
N GLU A 388 -10.33 -89.08 -2.05
CA GLU A 388 -10.97 -88.63 -0.80
C GLU A 388 -10.26 -87.38 -0.23
N LYS A 389 -8.92 -87.33 -0.28
CA LYS A 389 -8.17 -86.11 0.09
C LYS A 389 -8.49 -84.92 -0.81
N GLN A 390 -8.50 -85.11 -2.12
CA GLN A 390 -8.85 -84.04 -3.07
C GLN A 390 -10.29 -83.54 -2.88
N ILE A 391 -11.22 -84.45 -2.55
CA ILE A 391 -12.61 -84.07 -2.23
C ILE A 391 -12.67 -83.24 -0.95
N ASP A 392 -11.88 -83.56 0.07
CA ASP A 392 -11.86 -82.79 1.31
C ASP A 392 -11.17 -81.43 1.14
N GLU A 393 -10.11 -81.34 0.32
CA GLU A 393 -9.49 -80.06 -0.09
C GLU A 393 -10.48 -79.16 -0.83
N LEU A 394 -11.23 -79.71 -1.79
CA LEU A 394 -12.26 -78.97 -2.53
C LEU A 394 -13.43 -78.52 -1.64
N LYS A 395 -13.76 -79.25 -0.57
CA LYS A 395 -14.78 -78.82 0.40
C LYS A 395 -14.31 -77.62 1.22
N GLU A 396 -13.05 -77.62 1.65
CA GLU A 396 -12.47 -76.47 2.36
C GLU A 396 -12.34 -75.25 1.44
N GLU A 397 -11.92 -75.42 0.18
CA GLU A 397 -11.88 -74.33 -0.80
C GLU A 397 -13.28 -73.74 -1.04
N LYS A 398 -14.30 -74.60 -1.18
CA LYS A 398 -15.70 -74.16 -1.30
C LYS A 398 -16.15 -73.37 -0.07
N LYS A 399 -15.78 -73.82 1.13
CA LYS A 399 -16.13 -73.15 2.39
C LYS A 399 -15.47 -71.77 2.49
N LEU A 400 -14.19 -71.66 2.12
CA LEU A 400 -13.49 -70.37 2.07
C LEU A 400 -14.11 -69.41 1.05
N LEU A 401 -14.55 -69.92 -0.10
CA LEU A 401 -15.27 -69.11 -1.09
C LEU A 401 -16.65 -68.65 -0.59
N GLU A 402 -17.37 -69.48 0.15
CA GLU A 402 -18.63 -69.10 0.80
C GLU A 402 -18.40 -67.99 1.86
N GLU A 403 -17.36 -68.11 2.69
CA GLU A 403 -16.96 -67.10 3.68
C GLU A 403 -16.53 -65.78 3.01
N LEU A 404 -15.74 -65.83 1.93
CA LEU A 404 -15.30 -64.65 1.17
C LEU A 404 -16.49 -63.91 0.54
N ASN A 405 -17.47 -64.66 0.04
CA ASN A 405 -18.67 -64.07 -0.57
C ASN A 405 -19.55 -63.37 0.48
N GLU A 406 -19.62 -63.90 1.70
CA GLU A 406 -20.30 -63.27 2.83
C GLU A 406 -19.66 -61.92 3.21
N VAL A 407 -18.32 -61.87 3.27
CA VAL A 407 -17.56 -60.63 3.53
C VAL A 407 -17.80 -59.58 2.43
N LEU A 408 -17.77 -59.99 1.16
CA LEU A 408 -18.04 -59.09 0.03
C LEU A 408 -19.44 -58.50 0.06
N THR A 409 -20.46 -59.26 0.50
CA THR A 409 -21.81 -58.71 0.68
C THR A 409 -21.89 -57.67 1.79
N ILE A 410 -21.16 -57.86 2.88
CA ILE A 410 -21.11 -56.90 3.99
C ILE A 410 -20.41 -55.61 3.54
N ASP A 411 -19.26 -55.70 2.89
CA ASP A 411 -18.52 -54.53 2.40
C ASP A 411 -19.30 -53.74 1.36
N LYS A 412 -20.04 -54.42 0.48
CA LYS A 412 -20.92 -53.76 -0.50
C LYS A 412 -22.01 -52.94 0.20
N SER A 413 -22.68 -53.51 1.21
CA SER A 413 -23.70 -52.78 1.97
C SER A 413 -23.13 -51.58 2.73
N ALA A 414 -21.91 -51.69 3.26
CA ALA A 414 -21.24 -50.59 3.97
C ALA A 414 -20.82 -49.47 3.01
N LEU A 415 -20.46 -49.81 1.78
CA LEU A 415 -20.17 -48.84 0.72
C LEU A 415 -21.43 -48.10 0.25
N GLU A 416 -22.55 -48.81 0.09
CA GLU A 416 -23.84 -48.19 -0.25
C GLU A 416 -24.31 -47.22 0.85
N GLU A 417 -24.12 -47.54 2.13
CA GLU A 417 -24.42 -46.63 3.25
C GLU A 417 -23.48 -45.41 3.33
N LYS A 418 -22.20 -45.56 2.93
CA LYS A 418 -21.27 -44.43 2.84
C LYS A 418 -21.64 -43.49 1.68
N LEU A 419 -22.10 -44.05 0.56
CA LEU A 419 -22.48 -43.28 -0.61
C LEU A 419 -23.70 -42.39 -0.33
N THR A 420 -24.71 -42.91 0.36
CA THR A 420 -25.91 -42.13 0.74
C THR A 420 -25.57 -41.00 1.71
N LYS A 421 -24.74 -41.26 2.73
CA LYS A 421 -24.26 -40.19 3.64
C LYS A 421 -23.45 -39.13 2.91
N GLN A 422 -22.71 -39.50 1.86
CA GLN A 422 -21.96 -38.56 1.05
C GLN A 422 -22.87 -37.69 0.18
N GLU A 423 -24.00 -38.22 -0.32
CA GLU A 423 -25.02 -37.42 -1.04
C GLU A 423 -25.71 -36.41 -0.12
N ASP A 424 -26.05 -36.79 1.12
CA ASP A 424 -26.64 -35.88 2.10
C ASP A 424 -25.69 -34.71 2.42
N VAL A 425 -24.40 -35.00 2.65
CA VAL A 425 -23.37 -33.96 2.88
C VAL A 425 -23.20 -33.06 1.65
N ARG A 426 -23.37 -33.59 0.44
CA ARG A 426 -23.26 -32.82 -0.81
C ARG A 426 -24.44 -31.86 -0.98
N SER A 427 -25.64 -32.28 -0.60
CA SER A 427 -26.83 -31.44 -0.56
C SER A 427 -26.67 -30.28 0.43
N ASP A 428 -26.21 -30.57 1.65
CA ASP A 428 -25.98 -29.53 2.67
C ASP A 428 -24.90 -28.52 2.25
N LYS A 429 -23.85 -29.00 1.57
CA LYS A 429 -22.81 -28.12 0.99
C LYS A 429 -23.37 -27.23 -0.13
N GLU A 430 -24.25 -27.73 -0.99
CA GLU A 430 -24.86 -26.92 -2.06
C GLU A 430 -25.79 -25.82 -1.49
N GLU A 431 -26.51 -26.10 -0.41
CA GLU A 431 -27.30 -25.09 0.30
C GLU A 431 -26.40 -24.03 0.96
N LEU A 432 -25.30 -24.45 1.61
CA LEU A 432 -24.34 -23.54 2.22
C LEU A 432 -23.64 -22.66 1.17
N VAL A 433 -23.19 -23.24 0.06
CA VAL A 433 -22.59 -22.49 -1.06
C VAL A 433 -23.59 -21.50 -1.66
N SER A 434 -24.87 -21.85 -1.73
CA SER A 434 -25.92 -20.94 -2.20
C SER A 434 -26.14 -19.79 -1.22
N SER A 435 -26.07 -20.04 0.09
CA SER A 435 -26.12 -19.01 1.13
C SER A 435 -24.92 -18.06 1.06
N LEU A 436 -23.70 -18.61 1.00
CA LEU A 436 -22.45 -17.84 0.92
C LEU A 436 -22.39 -17.01 -0.37
N ARG A 437 -22.86 -17.52 -1.51
CA ARG A 437 -22.97 -16.73 -2.75
C ARG A 437 -23.90 -15.54 -2.61
N ASN A 438 -25.00 -15.68 -1.85
CA ASN A 438 -25.92 -14.57 -1.61
C ASN A 438 -25.33 -13.53 -0.66
N GLU A 439 -24.58 -13.95 0.37
CA GLU A 439 -23.86 -13.04 1.27
C GLU A 439 -22.72 -12.31 0.56
N LEU A 440 -21.91 -13.01 -0.25
CA LEU A 440 -20.86 -12.39 -1.07
C LEU A 440 -21.46 -11.38 -2.05
N LYS A 441 -22.63 -11.66 -2.62
CA LYS A 441 -23.33 -10.71 -3.47
C LYS A 441 -23.78 -9.47 -2.69
N ALA A 442 -24.35 -9.65 -1.50
CA ALA A 442 -24.77 -8.53 -0.65
C ALA A 442 -23.58 -7.67 -0.18
N LEU A 443 -22.45 -8.30 0.17
CA LEU A 443 -21.21 -7.61 0.54
C LEU A 443 -20.62 -6.84 -0.64
N ARG A 444 -20.65 -7.41 -1.84
CA ARG A 444 -20.20 -6.73 -3.07
C ARG A 444 -21.05 -5.50 -3.37
N ASP A 445 -22.38 -5.65 -3.33
CA ASP A 445 -23.31 -4.54 -3.53
C ASP A 445 -23.12 -3.43 -2.47
N ALA A 446 -22.83 -3.80 -1.21
CA ALA A 446 -22.53 -2.84 -0.14
C ALA A 446 -21.18 -2.14 -0.34
N THR A 447 -20.18 -2.85 -0.84
CA THR A 447 -18.84 -2.30 -1.13
C THR A 447 -18.89 -1.33 -2.31
N ASP A 448 -19.59 -1.71 -3.39
CA ASP A 448 -19.79 -0.87 -4.56
C ASP A 448 -20.55 0.42 -4.19
N LYS A 449 -21.56 0.32 -3.32
CA LYS A 449 -22.24 1.49 -2.77
C LYS A 449 -21.30 2.41 -1.98
N LYS A 450 -20.39 1.83 -1.18
CA LYS A 450 -19.44 2.61 -0.38
C LYS A 450 -18.36 3.26 -1.24
N ILE A 451 -17.94 2.61 -2.32
CA ILE A 451 -17.05 3.19 -3.33
C ILE A 451 -17.74 4.38 -4.01
N ALA A 452 -19.02 4.26 -4.36
CA ALA A 452 -19.79 5.38 -4.94
C ALA A 452 -19.89 6.57 -3.96
N GLU A 453 -20.18 6.33 -2.68
CA GLU A 453 -20.21 7.38 -1.65
C GLU A 453 -18.84 8.04 -1.42
N LEU A 454 -17.74 7.27 -1.51
CA LEU A 454 -16.38 7.80 -1.39
C LEU A 454 -16.02 8.68 -2.59
N ASN A 455 -16.36 8.25 -3.80
CA ASN A 455 -16.14 9.03 -5.02
C ASN A 455 -16.95 10.35 -4.99
N GLU A 456 -18.20 10.32 -4.52
CA GLU A 456 -19.01 11.53 -4.36
C GLU A 456 -18.40 12.50 -3.33
N ARG A 457 -17.87 11.98 -2.20
CA ARG A 457 -17.13 12.80 -1.24
C ARG A 457 -15.85 13.37 -1.84
N GLU A 458 -15.12 12.58 -2.61
CA GLU A 458 -13.90 13.04 -3.30
C GLU A 458 -14.22 14.20 -4.24
N ASP A 459 -15.27 14.07 -5.05
CA ASP A 459 -15.71 15.14 -5.97
C ASP A 459 -16.18 16.39 -5.21
N GLN A 460 -16.89 16.23 -4.10
CA GLN A 460 -17.25 17.36 -3.22
C GLN A 460 -16.02 18.03 -2.61
N THR A 461 -14.98 17.28 -2.22
CA THR A 461 -13.73 17.86 -1.71
C THR A 461 -12.93 18.56 -2.79
N LYS A 462 -12.87 18.02 -4.02
CA LYS A 462 -12.25 18.67 -5.17
C LYS A 462 -12.95 19.98 -5.52
N LEU A 463 -14.28 20.01 -5.45
CA LEU A 463 -15.06 21.23 -5.66
C LEU A 463 -14.71 22.30 -4.61
N LYS A 464 -14.68 21.95 -3.32
CA LYS A 464 -14.31 22.87 -2.24
C LYS A 464 -12.87 23.36 -2.34
N LEU A 465 -11.93 22.51 -2.76
CA LEU A 465 -10.55 22.90 -3.01
C LEU A 465 -10.45 23.90 -4.17
N ARG A 466 -11.25 23.72 -5.22
CA ARG A 466 -11.32 24.66 -6.34
C ARG A 466 -11.90 26.00 -5.93
N GLU A 467 -12.98 26.01 -5.15
CA GLU A 467 -13.57 27.23 -4.59
C GLU A 467 -12.56 27.98 -3.68
N SER A 468 -11.86 27.25 -2.82
CA SER A 468 -10.81 27.82 -1.96
C SER A 468 -9.62 28.35 -2.77
N ALA A 469 -9.24 27.70 -3.87
CA ALA A 469 -8.20 28.18 -4.77
C ALA A 469 -8.63 29.48 -5.49
N GLU A 470 -9.89 29.59 -5.92
CA GLU A 470 -10.44 30.82 -6.51
C GLU A 470 -10.51 31.96 -5.48
N GLU A 471 -10.81 31.68 -4.21
CA GLU A 471 -10.76 32.66 -3.13
C GLU A 471 -9.33 33.10 -2.82
N LEU A 472 -8.36 32.18 -2.80
CA LEU A 472 -6.94 32.49 -2.66
C LEU A 472 -6.44 33.35 -3.83
N GLU A 473 -6.86 33.07 -5.06
CA GLU A 473 -6.51 33.90 -6.22
C GLU A 473 -7.08 35.32 -6.09
N LYS A 474 -8.32 35.48 -5.63
CA LYS A 474 -8.92 36.80 -5.34
C LYS A 474 -8.18 37.54 -4.24
N SER A 475 -7.83 36.83 -3.15
CA SER A 475 -7.05 37.41 -2.05
C SER A 475 -5.66 37.84 -2.53
N THR A 476 -4.99 37.01 -3.34
CA THR A 476 -3.68 37.32 -3.94
C THR A 476 -3.74 38.57 -4.81
N LYS A 477 -4.76 38.70 -5.68
CA LYS A 477 -4.96 39.92 -6.48
C LYS A 477 -5.21 41.17 -5.62
N THR A 478 -5.85 41.00 -4.47
CA THR A 478 -6.08 42.09 -3.51
C THR A 478 -4.78 42.49 -2.83
N ILE A 479 -3.96 41.51 -2.41
CA ILE A 479 -2.62 41.74 -1.86
C ILE A 479 -1.73 42.45 -2.88
N GLU A 480 -1.72 42.02 -4.14
CA GLU A 480 -0.97 42.67 -5.22
C GLU A 480 -1.41 44.13 -5.43
N SER A 481 -2.72 44.40 -5.36
CA SER A 481 -3.26 45.77 -5.43
C SER A 481 -2.81 46.63 -4.24
N LEU A 482 -2.86 46.07 -3.03
CA LEU A 482 -2.41 46.77 -1.81
C LEU A 482 -0.89 47.00 -1.83
N GLN A 483 -0.11 46.04 -2.33
CA GLN A 483 1.33 46.18 -2.49
C GLN A 483 1.67 47.31 -3.47
N ALA A 484 0.96 47.40 -4.60
CA ALA A 484 1.12 48.48 -5.55
C ALA A 484 0.73 49.86 -4.96
N GLU A 485 -0.21 49.90 -4.02
CA GLU A 485 -0.58 51.12 -3.29
C GLU A 485 0.47 51.50 -2.24
N ILE A 486 1.03 50.53 -1.52
CA ILE A 486 2.18 50.71 -0.62
C ILE A 486 3.37 51.28 -1.39
N ASP A 487 3.68 50.75 -2.57
CA ASP A 487 4.78 51.26 -3.41
C ASP A 487 4.54 52.70 -3.90
N LYS A 488 3.28 53.06 -4.19
CA LYS A 488 2.90 54.45 -4.48
C LYS A 488 3.07 55.36 -3.27
N LEU A 489 2.72 54.90 -2.07
CA LEU A 489 2.91 55.67 -0.84
C LEU A 489 4.40 55.83 -0.51
N HIS A 490 5.22 54.78 -0.66
CA HIS A 490 6.67 54.88 -0.49
C HIS A 490 7.30 55.89 -1.46
N THR A 491 6.88 55.88 -2.73
CA THR A 491 7.37 56.89 -3.70
C THR A 491 6.88 58.31 -3.39
N GLN A 492 5.71 58.48 -2.77
CA GLN A 492 5.26 59.78 -2.27
C GLN A 492 6.06 60.24 -1.04
N ILE A 493 6.32 59.34 -0.08
CA ILE A 493 7.16 59.61 1.09
C ILE A 493 8.56 60.05 0.64
N GLY A 494 9.18 59.34 -0.31
CA GLY A 494 10.47 59.73 -0.86
C GLY A 494 10.48 61.13 -1.47
N LYS A 495 9.41 61.54 -2.16
CA LYS A 495 9.28 62.92 -2.68
C LYS A 495 9.14 63.96 -1.57
N ILE A 496 8.40 63.63 -0.50
CA ILE A 496 8.24 64.50 0.67
C ILE A 496 9.59 64.64 1.39
N GLU A 497 10.36 63.56 1.53
CA GLU A 497 11.69 63.59 2.13
C GLU A 497 12.69 64.39 1.29
N GLU A 498 12.68 64.25 -0.04
CA GLU A 498 13.46 65.11 -0.93
C GLU A 498 13.10 66.58 -0.79
N GLN A 499 11.80 66.89 -0.68
CA GLN A 499 11.34 68.27 -0.46
C GLN A 499 11.78 68.80 0.91
N ARG A 500 11.64 68.01 1.97
CA ARG A 500 12.09 68.36 3.32
C ARG A 500 13.60 68.58 3.38
N ASN A 501 14.38 67.81 2.61
CA ASN A 501 15.82 68.00 2.51
C ASN A 501 16.19 69.28 1.77
N LYS A 502 15.46 69.64 0.70
CA LYS A 502 15.60 70.95 0.03
C LYS A 502 15.24 72.10 0.96
N GLU A 503 14.15 71.97 1.70
CA GLU A 503 13.75 72.97 2.71
C GLU A 503 14.81 73.12 3.80
N LYS A 504 15.42 72.03 4.27
CA LYS A 504 16.57 72.07 5.21
C LYS A 504 17.80 72.73 4.59
N GLU A 505 18.09 72.51 3.31
CA GLU A 505 19.18 73.20 2.61
C GLU A 505 18.90 74.69 2.46
N GLU A 506 17.68 75.08 2.12
CA GLU A 506 17.22 76.47 2.07
C GLU A 506 17.26 77.13 3.46
N GLU A 507 16.80 76.44 4.49
CA GLU A 507 16.88 76.88 5.88
C GLU A 507 18.34 77.05 6.31
N ASN A 508 19.23 76.14 5.94
CA ASN A 508 20.67 76.28 6.18
C ASN A 508 21.28 77.45 5.41
N ILE A 509 20.83 77.73 4.17
CA ILE A 509 21.24 78.92 3.41
C ILE A 509 20.78 80.18 4.15
N VAL A 510 19.53 80.24 4.62
CA VAL A 510 18.99 81.37 5.39
C VAL A 510 19.73 81.52 6.72
N ARG A 511 19.98 80.43 7.44
CA ARG A 511 20.77 80.41 8.68
C ARG A 511 22.18 80.94 8.45
N ASN A 512 22.83 80.53 7.36
CA ASN A 512 24.14 81.04 6.98
C ASN A 512 24.11 82.51 6.57
N GLN A 513 23.02 82.98 5.94
CA GLN A 513 22.82 84.41 5.66
C GLN A 513 22.61 85.20 6.96
N TYR A 514 21.87 84.66 7.94
CA TYR A 514 21.71 85.27 9.27
C TYR A 514 23.03 85.29 10.04
N VAL A 515 23.82 84.23 10.00
CA VAL A 515 25.15 84.20 10.62
C VAL A 515 26.05 85.26 9.98
N LYS A 516 26.07 85.37 8.65
CA LYS A 516 26.81 86.43 7.95
C LYS A 516 26.30 87.83 8.31
N ALA A 517 24.99 88.03 8.42
CA ALA A 517 24.42 89.30 8.83
C ALA A 517 24.80 89.64 10.28
N LEU A 518 24.79 88.66 11.19
CA LEU A 518 25.24 88.82 12.58
C LEU A 518 26.74 89.09 12.66
N GLU A 519 27.56 88.46 11.82
CA GLU A 519 28.99 88.77 11.69
C GLU A 519 29.20 90.19 11.17
N THR A 520 28.41 90.62 10.18
CA THR A 520 28.45 91.99 9.65
C THR A 520 28.04 93.00 10.73
N VAL A 521 26.97 92.72 11.49
CA VAL A 521 26.55 93.55 12.64
C VAL A 521 27.61 93.55 13.74
N LYS A 522 28.31 92.44 13.96
CA LYS A 522 29.41 92.33 14.93
C LYS A 522 30.63 93.12 14.47
N GLU A 523 30.95 93.11 13.17
CA GLU A 523 31.98 93.95 12.56
C GLU A 523 31.60 95.44 12.60
N GLU A 524 30.34 95.78 12.34
CA GLU A 524 29.80 97.13 12.48
C GLU A 524 29.80 97.60 13.94
N LEU A 525 29.52 96.71 14.90
CA LEU A 525 29.68 96.96 16.35
C LEU A 525 31.15 97.12 16.75
N LEU A 526 32.07 96.38 16.12
CA LEU A 526 33.51 96.57 16.30
C LEU A 526 34.00 97.89 15.68
N VAL A 527 33.40 98.34 14.58
CA VAL A 527 33.64 99.67 13.97
C VAL A 527 32.98 100.78 14.81
N ALA A 528 31.83 100.53 15.45
CA ALA A 528 31.20 101.43 16.42
C ALA A 528 31.99 101.52 17.73
N ASN A 529 32.56 100.40 18.22
CA ASN A 529 33.56 100.39 19.30
C ASN A 529 34.89 101.03 18.83
N GLY A 530 35.14 101.11 17.53
CA GLY A 530 36.22 101.92 16.95
C GLY A 530 36.02 103.43 17.14
N LYS A 531 34.79 103.91 17.41
CA LYS A 531 34.47 105.29 17.80
C LYS A 531 34.58 105.54 19.31
N GLU A 532 34.95 104.53 20.09
CA GLU A 532 35.37 104.66 21.50
C GLU A 532 36.78 105.29 21.65
N LYS A 533 37.44 105.64 20.54
CA LYS A 533 38.64 106.48 20.53
C LYS A 533 38.35 107.99 20.53
N GLU A 534 37.10 108.42 20.37
CA GLU A 534 36.71 109.83 20.59
C GLU A 534 36.22 110.09 22.04
N MET A 535 35.89 109.06 22.81
CA MET A 535 35.62 109.18 24.26
C MET A 535 36.89 109.31 25.13
N LYS A 536 38.08 109.06 24.58
CA LYS A 536 39.36 109.33 25.30
C LYS A 536 39.74 110.81 25.35
N LYS A 537 39.12 111.68 24.54
CA LYS A 537 39.23 113.15 24.69
C LYS A 537 38.26 113.75 25.72
N ALA A 538 37.22 113.01 26.12
CA ALA A 538 36.33 113.41 27.22
C ALA A 538 36.88 112.98 28.60
N GLU A 539 37.72 111.95 28.64
CA GLU A 539 38.36 111.45 29.87
C GLU A 539 39.57 112.31 30.32
N GLU A 540 40.23 113.02 29.39
CA GLU A 540 41.26 114.03 29.71
C GLU A 540 40.66 115.34 30.28
N MET A 541 39.46 115.75 29.86
CA MET A 541 38.74 116.88 30.48
C MET A 541 38.17 116.53 31.87
N ARG A 542 37.85 115.25 32.14
CA ARG A 542 37.46 114.80 33.48
C ARG A 542 38.61 114.85 34.48
N LYS A 543 39.84 114.47 34.09
CA LYS A 543 41.03 114.60 34.95
C LYS A 543 41.41 116.05 35.26
N GLU A 544 41.09 117.00 34.38
CA GLU A 544 41.35 118.44 34.63
C GLU A 544 40.28 119.09 35.54
N LEU A 545 39.06 118.55 35.57
CA LEU A 545 38.00 118.95 36.52
C LEU A 545 38.17 118.30 37.89
N GLU A 546 38.69 117.08 37.97
CA GLU A 546 38.96 116.37 39.23
C GLU A 546 40.09 117.03 40.04
N VAL A 547 41.07 117.67 39.36
CA VAL A 547 42.10 118.52 40.00
C VAL A 547 41.56 119.87 40.49
N LYS A 548 40.42 120.36 39.97
CA LYS A 548 39.74 121.57 40.47
C LYS A 548 38.77 121.28 41.61
N VAL A 549 38.13 120.11 41.63
CA VAL A 549 37.28 119.66 42.74
C VAL A 549 38.11 119.34 43.98
N SER A 550 39.28 118.72 43.82
CA SER A 550 40.19 118.43 44.94
C SER A 550 40.79 119.69 45.60
N LYS A 551 40.89 120.83 44.87
CA LYS A 551 41.28 122.13 45.44
C LYS A 551 40.14 122.87 46.17
N LEU A 552 38.88 122.63 45.80
CA LEU A 552 37.72 123.23 46.46
C LEU A 552 37.30 122.45 47.72
N GLU A 553 37.54 121.14 47.76
CA GLU A 553 37.31 120.30 48.94
C GLU A 553 38.31 120.59 50.08
N GLU A 554 39.53 121.04 49.75
CA GLU A 554 40.55 121.44 50.73
C GLU A 554 40.30 122.87 51.29
N GLU A 555 39.64 123.75 50.53
CA GLU A 555 39.17 125.08 50.99
C GLU A 555 37.89 125.00 51.86
N LEU A 556 37.04 123.98 51.67
CA LEU A 556 35.82 123.78 52.47
C LEU A 556 36.13 123.15 53.84
N LYS A 557 37.14 122.29 53.91
CA LYS A 557 37.65 121.71 55.16
C LYS A 557 38.35 122.73 56.08
N GLN A 558 38.96 123.79 55.52
CA GLN A 558 39.52 124.90 56.30
C GLN A 558 38.46 125.91 56.82
N LYS A 559 37.22 125.85 56.31
CA LYS A 559 36.10 126.72 56.74
C LYS A 559 35.20 126.07 57.78
N GLU A 560 35.12 124.73 57.82
CA GLU A 560 34.36 123.98 58.84
C GLU A 560 35.07 123.95 60.21
N GLU A 561 36.41 124.00 60.25
CA GLU A 561 37.18 124.15 61.51
C GLU A 561 37.05 125.56 62.15
N GLN A 562 36.49 126.55 61.46
CA GLN A 562 36.20 127.89 62.02
C GLN A 562 34.74 128.08 62.49
N VAL A 563 33.86 127.09 62.33
CA VAL A 563 32.45 127.14 62.78
C VAL A 563 32.21 126.26 64.02
N GLU A 564 33.05 125.26 64.27
CA GLU A 564 32.99 124.42 65.48
C GLU A 564 33.50 125.16 66.75
N THR A 565 34.28 126.24 66.60
CA THR A 565 34.85 127.03 67.71
C THR A 565 33.93 128.15 68.24
N VAL A 566 32.75 128.37 67.65
CA VAL A 566 31.76 129.37 68.13
C VAL A 566 30.48 128.74 68.70
N ARG A 567 30.32 127.41 68.57
CA ARG A 567 29.16 126.69 69.14
C ARG A 567 29.36 126.23 70.60
N ALA A 568 30.56 126.40 71.16
CA ALA A 568 30.93 125.97 72.50
C ALA A 568 30.78 127.02 73.63
N SER A 569 30.13 128.17 73.39
CA SER A 569 29.99 129.22 74.43
C SER A 569 28.59 129.83 74.58
N ALA A 570 27.52 129.08 74.29
CA ALA A 570 26.14 129.58 74.47
C ALA A 570 25.10 128.50 74.84
N SER A 571 25.40 127.61 75.78
CA SER A 571 24.37 126.75 76.40
C SER A 571 24.70 126.36 77.84
N GLN A 572 25.04 127.34 78.68
CA GLN A 572 25.00 127.23 80.15
C GLN A 572 23.88 128.14 80.68
N SER A 573 22.65 127.62 80.84
CA SER A 573 21.64 128.18 81.78
C SER A 573 20.34 127.37 81.93
N THR A 574 20.15 126.17 81.35
CA THR A 574 18.86 125.43 81.47
C THR A 574 18.99 123.93 81.72
N GLU A 575 20.02 123.51 82.47
CA GLU A 575 20.38 122.09 82.68
C GLU A 575 20.14 121.58 84.12
N ALA A 576 18.99 121.91 84.72
CA ALA A 576 18.63 121.38 86.05
C ALA A 576 17.20 120.81 86.18
N ALA A 577 16.31 120.98 85.19
CA ALA A 577 14.94 120.45 85.22
C ALA A 577 14.68 119.28 84.26
N VAL A 578 15.58 119.02 83.30
CA VAL A 578 15.42 117.96 82.27
C VAL A 578 15.93 116.58 82.75
N LEU A 579 16.75 116.54 83.80
CA LEU A 579 17.35 115.29 84.31
C LEU A 579 16.36 114.38 85.08
N ASP A 580 15.28 114.91 85.67
CA ASP A 580 14.30 114.08 86.42
C ASP A 580 13.23 113.43 85.52
N ILE A 581 13.01 113.95 84.30
CA ILE A 581 12.08 113.39 83.32
C ILE A 581 12.75 112.28 82.49
N LYS A 582 14.06 112.40 82.20
CA LYS A 582 14.82 111.40 81.41
C LYS A 582 14.94 110.04 82.12
N GLN A 583 15.19 110.04 83.43
CA GLN A 583 15.36 108.79 84.20
C GLN A 583 14.05 107.97 84.36
N LYS A 584 12.86 108.60 84.25
CA LYS A 584 11.56 107.90 84.29
C LYS A 584 11.14 107.31 82.93
N ALA A 585 11.60 107.89 81.81
CA ALA A 585 11.34 107.36 80.47
C ALA A 585 12.22 106.13 80.14
N GLU A 586 13.49 106.13 80.56
CA GLU A 586 14.43 105.02 80.30
C GLU A 586 14.03 103.71 81.03
N LYS A 587 13.47 103.79 82.25
CA LYS A 587 12.97 102.60 82.98
C LYS A 587 11.72 101.96 82.38
N LYS A 588 10.89 102.69 81.62
CA LYS A 588 9.71 102.13 80.93
C LYS A 588 10.06 101.52 79.57
N LEU A 589 11.02 102.11 78.85
CA LEU A 589 11.53 101.58 77.58
C LEU A 589 12.28 100.25 77.75
N ALA A 590 13.07 100.10 78.82
CA ALA A 590 13.78 98.85 79.11
C ALA A 590 12.84 97.66 79.40
N LYS A 591 11.70 97.89 80.08
CA LYS A 591 10.70 96.84 80.36
C LYS A 591 9.91 96.42 79.13
N LEU A 592 9.63 97.34 78.21
CA LEU A 592 8.92 97.05 76.95
C LEU A 592 9.79 96.27 75.96
N LYS A 593 11.09 96.55 75.90
CA LYS A 593 12.03 95.80 75.05
C LYS A 593 12.17 94.34 75.50
N GLN A 594 12.38 94.13 76.80
CA GLN A 594 12.51 92.78 77.37
C GLN A 594 11.25 91.91 77.22
N THR A 595 10.05 92.52 77.18
CA THR A 595 8.79 91.78 76.96
C THR A 595 8.47 91.53 75.49
N MET A 596 9.00 92.31 74.55
CA MET A 596 8.87 92.02 73.12
C MET A 596 9.89 90.99 72.66
N ASP A 597 11.14 91.07 73.11
CA ASP A 597 12.18 90.12 72.72
C ASP A 597 11.84 88.69 73.17
N GLY A 598 11.28 88.51 74.38
CA GLY A 598 10.79 87.21 74.85
C GLY A 598 9.60 86.66 74.04
N LYS A 599 8.69 87.52 73.56
CA LYS A 599 7.57 87.10 72.71
C LYS A 599 7.99 86.75 71.27
N ILE A 600 9.07 87.35 70.78
CA ILE A 600 9.65 87.04 69.46
C ILE A 600 10.36 85.69 69.51
N GLU A 601 11.10 85.38 70.58
CA GLU A 601 11.70 84.06 70.78
C GLU A 601 10.63 82.96 70.96
N GLU A 602 9.55 83.22 71.71
CA GLU A 602 8.42 82.29 71.81
C GLU A 602 7.72 82.06 70.45
N ALA A 603 7.56 83.10 69.63
CA ALA A 603 6.98 82.98 68.29
C ALA A 603 7.91 82.23 67.31
N GLN A 604 9.23 82.43 67.42
CA GLN A 604 10.21 81.72 66.59
C GLN A 604 10.33 80.24 66.97
N THR A 605 10.31 79.92 68.26
CA THR A 605 10.32 78.53 68.73
C THR A 605 9.02 77.80 68.38
N ALA A 606 7.86 78.47 68.47
CA ALA A 606 6.58 77.92 68.00
C ALA A 606 6.57 77.71 66.47
N LYS A 607 7.15 78.63 65.69
CA LYS A 607 7.27 78.49 64.24
C LYS A 607 8.17 77.32 63.85
N GLN A 608 9.33 77.17 64.48
CA GLN A 608 10.24 76.04 64.25
C GLN A 608 9.60 74.70 64.64
N GLY A 609 8.79 74.67 65.72
CA GLY A 609 8.02 73.49 66.11
C GLY A 609 6.98 73.10 65.05
N ALA A 610 6.24 74.08 64.52
CA ALA A 610 5.26 73.84 63.46
C ALA A 610 5.92 73.40 62.14
N GLU A 611 7.06 73.97 61.76
CA GLU A 611 7.82 73.57 60.58
C GLU A 611 8.34 72.13 60.69
N ALA A 612 8.86 71.74 61.87
CA ALA A 612 9.29 70.37 62.13
C ALA A 612 8.13 69.36 62.11
N GLU A 613 6.93 69.77 62.53
CA GLU A 613 5.74 68.91 62.46
C GLU A 613 5.21 68.77 61.03
N VAL A 614 5.23 69.84 60.23
CA VAL A 614 4.92 69.78 58.79
C VAL A 614 5.90 68.87 58.06
N GLU A 615 7.19 68.91 58.40
CA GLU A 615 8.20 68.06 57.78
C GLU A 615 8.03 66.58 58.16
N LYS A 616 7.64 66.27 59.41
CA LYS A 616 7.24 64.92 59.81
C LYS A 616 6.01 64.42 59.07
N LEU A 617 4.99 65.27 58.88
CA LEU A 617 3.79 64.91 58.14
C LEU A 617 4.09 64.68 56.65
N ARG A 618 4.99 65.48 56.05
CA ARG A 618 5.46 65.26 54.67
C ARG A 618 6.21 63.94 54.52
N ALA A 619 7.09 63.61 55.47
CA ALA A 619 7.79 62.33 55.47
C ALA A 619 6.81 61.14 55.60
N SER A 620 5.80 61.26 56.47
CA SER A 620 4.74 60.25 56.62
C SER A 620 3.88 60.12 55.37
N LEU A 621 3.57 61.22 54.68
CA LEU A 621 2.80 61.21 53.44
C LEU A 621 3.58 60.50 52.33
N ALA A 622 4.87 60.82 52.17
CA ALA A 622 5.74 60.17 51.20
C ALA A 622 5.91 58.66 51.47
N GLU A 623 5.85 58.23 52.74
CA GLU A 623 5.88 56.80 53.08
C GLU A 623 4.55 56.10 52.74
N VAL A 624 3.41 56.79 52.89
CA VAL A 624 2.10 56.28 52.49
C VAL A 624 1.99 56.20 50.96
N GLU A 625 2.48 57.19 50.22
CA GLU A 625 2.54 57.17 48.76
C GLU A 625 3.38 56.00 48.25
N LYS A 626 4.56 55.76 48.84
CA LYS A 626 5.38 54.58 48.51
C LYS A 626 4.65 53.25 48.77
N LYS A 627 3.88 53.16 49.87
CA LYS A 627 3.07 51.97 50.17
C LYS A 627 1.92 51.81 49.19
N PHE A 628 1.30 52.91 48.77
CA PHE A 628 0.24 52.91 47.77
C PHE A 628 0.76 52.44 46.41
N ASP A 629 1.89 52.98 45.95
CA ASP A 629 2.53 52.57 44.69
C ASP A 629 2.90 51.07 44.71
N ALA A 630 3.42 50.57 45.85
CA ALA A 630 3.70 49.15 46.01
C ALA A 630 2.42 48.29 45.88
N ILE A 631 1.30 48.73 46.48
CA ILE A 631 0.01 48.03 46.37
C ILE A 631 -0.53 48.07 44.92
N VAL A 632 -0.35 49.19 44.20
CA VAL A 632 -0.76 49.30 42.79
C VAL A 632 0.04 48.34 41.91
N VAL A 633 1.36 48.25 42.13
CA VAL A 633 2.23 47.30 41.41
C VAL A 633 1.84 45.85 41.72
N ASP A 634 1.58 45.52 42.99
CA ASP A 634 1.19 44.16 43.37
C ASP A 634 -0.21 43.79 42.86
N LYS A 635 -1.14 44.75 42.82
CA LYS A 635 -2.44 44.57 42.18
C LYS A 635 -2.29 44.28 40.68
N ALA A 636 -1.46 45.06 39.98
CA ALA A 636 -1.20 44.85 38.55
C ALA A 636 -0.57 43.47 38.27
N LYS A 637 0.35 43.00 39.14
CA LYS A 637 0.91 41.65 39.06
C LYS A 637 -0.15 40.56 39.26
N LEU A 638 -1.05 40.73 40.24
CA LEU A 638 -2.13 39.77 40.48
C LEU A 638 -3.14 39.73 39.32
N GLU A 639 -3.47 40.88 38.74
CA GLU A 639 -4.33 40.95 37.55
C GLU A 639 -3.66 40.26 36.34
N GLN A 640 -2.36 40.47 36.12
CA GLN A 640 -1.61 39.74 35.09
C GLN A 640 -1.59 38.23 35.34
N GLN A 641 -1.42 37.78 36.59
CA GLN A 641 -1.47 36.36 36.93
C GLN A 641 -2.87 35.75 36.70
N LEU A 642 -3.94 36.50 36.96
CA LEU A 642 -5.31 36.09 36.67
C LEU A 642 -5.54 35.93 35.16
N ILE A 643 -5.12 36.90 34.36
CA ILE A 643 -5.22 36.83 32.88
C ILE A 643 -4.44 35.62 32.34
N LEU A 644 -3.22 35.39 32.84
CA LEU A 644 -2.40 34.24 32.43
C LEU A 644 -3.10 32.91 32.79
N ARG A 645 -3.71 32.82 33.97
CA ARG A 645 -4.44 31.63 34.40
C ARG A 645 -5.68 31.38 33.55
N GLU A 646 -6.44 32.42 33.20
CA GLU A 646 -7.60 32.32 32.31
C GLU A 646 -7.18 31.87 30.89
N SER A 647 -6.04 32.37 30.39
CA SER A 647 -5.47 31.93 29.12
C SER A 647 -5.11 30.44 29.15
N ILE A 648 -4.41 29.99 30.20
CA ILE A 648 -4.05 28.58 30.38
C ILE A 648 -5.29 27.69 30.51
N GLU A 649 -6.32 28.13 31.24
CA GLU A 649 -7.57 27.37 31.37
C GLU A 649 -8.30 27.23 30.03
N LYS A 650 -8.26 28.27 29.17
CA LYS A 650 -8.82 28.22 27.82
C LYS A 650 -8.04 27.28 26.91
N GLU A 651 -6.71 27.35 26.92
CA GLU A 651 -5.84 26.42 26.18
C GLU A 651 -6.05 24.97 26.64
N LEU A 652 -6.22 24.74 27.95
CA LEU A 652 -6.50 23.42 28.50
C LEU A 652 -7.87 22.89 28.05
N GLN A 653 -8.89 23.75 27.92
CA GLN A 653 -10.18 23.34 27.36
C GLN A 653 -10.08 23.02 25.87
N GLU A 654 -9.35 23.82 25.10
CA GLU A 654 -9.12 23.54 23.68
C GLU A 654 -8.31 22.26 23.47
N ALA A 655 -7.31 22.00 24.32
CA ALA A 655 -6.53 20.78 24.32
C ALA A 655 -7.40 19.55 24.62
N LYS A 656 -8.27 19.63 25.65
CA LYS A 656 -9.24 18.56 25.97
C LYS A 656 -10.20 18.29 24.82
N TYR A 657 -10.71 19.32 24.16
CA TYR A 657 -11.58 19.16 23.00
C TYR A 657 -10.84 18.51 21.81
N ARG A 658 -9.57 18.89 21.58
CA ARG A 658 -8.73 18.24 20.56
C ARG A 658 -8.46 16.77 20.91
N GLU A 659 -8.14 16.48 22.17
CA GLU A 659 -7.91 15.13 22.70
C GLU A 659 -9.15 14.25 22.54
N GLU A 660 -10.34 14.75 22.88
CA GLU A 660 -11.61 14.04 22.70
C GLU A 660 -11.90 13.77 21.22
N LYS A 661 -11.63 14.75 20.34
CA LYS A 661 -11.76 14.59 18.88
C LYS A 661 -10.77 13.56 18.32
N THR A 662 -9.53 13.56 18.80
CA THR A 662 -8.53 12.55 18.39
C THR A 662 -8.88 11.17 18.96
N SER A 663 -9.36 11.09 20.20
CA SER A 663 -9.80 9.84 20.82
C SER A 663 -11.00 9.23 20.09
N SER A 664 -11.99 10.03 19.68
CA SER A 664 -13.10 9.56 18.84
C SER A 664 -12.61 8.99 17.50
N LYS A 665 -11.62 9.63 16.86
CA LYS A 665 -11.03 9.13 15.61
C LYS A 665 -10.23 7.85 15.83
N VAL A 666 -9.47 7.75 16.91
CA VAL A 666 -8.73 6.53 17.28
C VAL A 666 -9.70 5.38 17.48
N ASN A 667 -10.78 5.58 18.24
CA ASN A 667 -11.83 4.56 18.44
C ASN A 667 -12.52 4.14 17.12
N GLU A 668 -12.71 5.06 16.17
CA GLU A 668 -13.23 4.73 14.84
C GLU A 668 -12.23 3.93 13.99
N LEU A 669 -10.93 4.24 14.09
CA LEU A 669 -9.87 3.51 13.41
C LEU A 669 -9.67 2.12 14.02
N GLU A 670 -9.70 1.98 15.34
CA GLU A 670 -9.64 0.69 16.03
C GLU A 670 -10.80 -0.22 15.60
N LYS A 671 -12.02 0.31 15.50
CA LYS A 671 -13.16 -0.45 14.96
C LYS A 671 -12.97 -0.89 13.51
N LYS A 672 -12.33 -0.06 12.68
CA LYS A 672 -12.00 -0.42 11.29
C LYS A 672 -10.91 -1.46 11.22
N ILE A 673 -9.86 -1.34 12.04
CA ILE A 673 -8.77 -2.31 12.14
C ILE A 673 -9.35 -3.67 12.52
N TRP A 674 -10.17 -3.71 13.58
CA TRP A 674 -10.81 -4.94 14.03
C TRP A 674 -11.69 -5.58 12.93
N SER A 675 -12.46 -4.77 12.19
CA SER A 675 -13.27 -5.26 11.06
C SER A 675 -12.41 -5.79 9.91
N LEU A 676 -11.24 -5.21 9.67
CA LEU A 676 -10.31 -5.67 8.63
C LEU A 676 -9.58 -6.94 9.07
N GLU A 677 -9.19 -7.05 10.35
CA GLU A 677 -8.62 -8.26 10.93
C GLU A 677 -9.58 -9.45 10.83
N GLU A 678 -10.88 -9.24 11.09
CA GLU A 678 -11.92 -10.26 10.92
C GLU A 678 -12.09 -10.67 9.45
N GLU A 679 -12.00 -9.72 8.52
CA GLU A 679 -12.08 -10.01 7.09
C GLU A 679 -10.83 -10.75 6.56
N VAL A 680 -9.63 -10.39 7.05
CA VAL A 680 -8.38 -11.10 6.73
C VAL A 680 -8.45 -12.54 7.24
N ALA A 681 -8.88 -12.76 8.48
CA ALA A 681 -9.06 -14.11 9.03
C ALA A 681 -10.04 -14.95 8.19
N ARG A 682 -11.14 -14.35 7.72
CA ARG A 682 -12.09 -15.04 6.83
C ARG A 682 -11.47 -15.39 5.47
N ILE A 683 -10.67 -14.50 4.89
CA ILE A 683 -9.99 -14.75 3.62
C ILE A 683 -8.92 -15.85 3.76
N GLU A 684 -8.22 -15.90 4.90
CA GLU A 684 -7.25 -16.96 5.19
C GLU A 684 -7.92 -18.33 5.34
N GLU A 685 -9.09 -18.40 5.98
CA GLU A 685 -9.91 -19.61 6.06
C GLU A 685 -10.38 -20.06 4.66
N GLU A 686 -10.93 -19.16 3.85
CA GLU A 686 -11.37 -19.46 2.47
C GLU A 686 -10.20 -19.90 1.57
N LYS A 687 -9.00 -19.32 1.79
CA LYS A 687 -7.78 -19.73 1.09
C LYS A 687 -7.36 -21.15 1.51
N ALA A 688 -7.40 -21.47 2.80
CA ALA A 688 -7.07 -22.81 3.29
C ALA A 688 -8.04 -23.87 2.75
N GLU A 689 -9.35 -23.57 2.73
CA GLU A 689 -10.36 -24.44 2.12
C GLU A 689 -10.11 -24.66 0.62
N SER A 690 -9.78 -23.59 -0.11
CA SER A 690 -9.46 -23.65 -1.53
C SER A 690 -8.20 -24.48 -1.83
N GLU A 691 -7.18 -24.40 -0.96
CA GLU A 691 -5.96 -25.21 -1.06
C GLU A 691 -6.23 -26.69 -0.76
N GLU A 692 -7.09 -26.99 0.23
CA GLU A 692 -7.52 -28.35 0.52
C GLU A 692 -8.31 -28.96 -0.65
N GLU A 693 -9.24 -28.21 -1.25
CA GLU A 693 -9.97 -28.63 -2.46
C GLU A 693 -9.03 -28.87 -3.64
N ARG A 694 -8.01 -28.00 -3.83
CA ARG A 694 -7.00 -28.17 -4.86
C ARG A 694 -6.16 -29.42 -4.65
N SER A 695 -5.79 -29.73 -3.40
CA SER A 695 -5.08 -30.98 -3.06
C SER A 695 -5.92 -32.21 -3.40
N LYS A 696 -7.20 -32.22 -3.01
CA LYS A 696 -8.13 -33.32 -3.33
C LYS A 696 -8.33 -33.51 -4.83
N LEU A 697 -8.43 -32.42 -5.59
CA LEU A 697 -8.51 -32.47 -7.06
C LEU A 697 -7.22 -33.01 -7.68
N GLN A 698 -6.06 -32.66 -7.12
CA GLN A 698 -4.77 -33.16 -7.58
C GLN A 698 -4.60 -34.66 -7.30
N GLU A 699 -4.98 -35.13 -6.11
CA GLU A 699 -5.04 -36.57 -5.79
C GLU A 699 -5.98 -37.33 -6.73
N ALA A 700 -7.18 -36.80 -7.00
CA ALA A 700 -8.11 -37.39 -7.95
C ALA A 700 -7.55 -37.43 -9.38
N LEU A 701 -6.77 -36.41 -9.77
CA LEU A 701 -6.13 -36.33 -11.09
C LEU A 701 -5.01 -37.36 -11.23
N GLU A 702 -4.18 -37.57 -10.20
CA GLU A 702 -3.16 -38.62 -10.20
C GLU A 702 -3.79 -40.01 -10.22
N LYS A 703 -4.83 -40.25 -9.43
CA LYS A 703 -5.57 -41.52 -9.50
C LYS A 703 -6.17 -41.79 -10.88
N ASN A 704 -6.75 -40.76 -11.52
CA ASN A 704 -7.27 -40.89 -12.88
C ASN A 704 -6.15 -41.15 -13.90
N LYS A 705 -4.94 -40.59 -13.72
CA LYS A 705 -3.80 -40.90 -14.58
C LYS A 705 -3.38 -42.37 -14.44
N GLU A 706 -3.28 -42.88 -13.20
CA GLU A 706 -2.97 -44.29 -12.95
C GLU A 706 -4.01 -45.21 -13.61
N GLU A 707 -5.31 -44.90 -13.48
CA GLU A 707 -6.37 -45.65 -14.15
C GLU A 707 -6.25 -45.59 -15.68
N ILE A 708 -5.90 -44.43 -16.25
CA ILE A 708 -5.66 -44.28 -17.70
C ILE A 708 -4.45 -45.12 -18.14
N GLU A 709 -3.35 -45.11 -17.38
CA GLU A 709 -2.15 -45.91 -17.68
C GLU A 709 -2.46 -47.41 -17.63
N GLN A 710 -3.17 -47.87 -16.60
CA GLN A 710 -3.61 -49.27 -16.49
C GLN A 710 -4.52 -49.67 -17.66
N LEU A 711 -5.43 -48.79 -18.08
CA LEU A 711 -6.29 -49.03 -19.24
C LEU A 711 -5.48 -49.07 -20.55
N GLN A 712 -4.49 -48.19 -20.71
CA GLN A 712 -3.59 -48.19 -21.86
C GLN A 712 -2.76 -49.48 -21.94
N GLU A 713 -2.21 -49.94 -20.81
CA GLU A 713 -1.47 -51.20 -20.74
C GLU A 713 -2.36 -52.41 -21.06
N LYS A 714 -3.60 -52.41 -20.56
CA LYS A 714 -4.60 -53.44 -20.88
C LYS A 714 -4.99 -53.44 -22.35
N ILE A 715 -5.17 -52.27 -22.96
CA ILE A 715 -5.42 -52.14 -24.41
C ILE A 715 -4.23 -52.69 -25.20
N LYS A 716 -3.01 -52.37 -24.77
CA LYS A 716 -1.78 -52.87 -25.42
C LYS A 716 -1.69 -54.39 -25.33
N SER A 717 -1.90 -54.99 -24.16
CA SER A 717 -1.84 -56.45 -24.00
C SER A 717 -2.93 -57.18 -24.79
N LEU A 718 -4.16 -56.63 -24.83
CA LEU A 718 -5.24 -57.16 -25.66
C LEU A 718 -4.94 -57.04 -27.16
N SER A 719 -4.31 -55.94 -27.58
CA SER A 719 -3.87 -55.74 -28.97
C SER A 719 -2.80 -56.75 -29.36
N GLU A 720 -1.80 -56.96 -28.51
CA GLU A 720 -0.73 -57.95 -28.73
C GLU A 720 -1.28 -59.37 -28.77
N SER A 721 -2.15 -59.74 -27.83
CA SER A 721 -2.84 -61.03 -27.82
C SER A 721 -3.71 -61.23 -29.08
N ASN A 722 -4.42 -60.18 -29.52
CA ASN A 722 -5.21 -60.24 -30.75
C ASN A 722 -4.31 -60.40 -31.97
N GLU A 723 -3.24 -59.62 -32.11
CA GLU A 723 -2.28 -59.78 -33.20
C GLU A 723 -1.67 -61.18 -33.23
N GLU A 724 -1.33 -61.75 -32.07
CA GLU A 724 -0.80 -63.11 -31.99
C GLU A 724 -1.85 -64.14 -32.42
N SER A 725 -3.11 -63.97 -32.00
CA SER A 725 -4.22 -64.82 -32.43
C SER A 725 -4.46 -64.74 -33.94
N PHE A 726 -4.36 -63.53 -34.53
CA PHE A 726 -4.44 -63.32 -35.98
C PHE A 726 -3.27 -63.96 -36.71
N ARG A 727 -2.03 -63.85 -36.19
CA ARG A 727 -0.85 -64.53 -36.74
C ARG A 727 -1.02 -66.05 -36.72
N LYS A 728 -1.52 -66.61 -35.61
CA LYS A 728 -1.81 -68.06 -35.48
C LYS A 728 -2.91 -68.49 -36.45
N ALA A 729 -3.99 -67.72 -36.57
CA ALA A 729 -5.08 -67.99 -37.52
C ALA A 729 -4.60 -67.92 -38.98
N ALA A 730 -3.80 -66.91 -39.33
CA ALA A 730 -3.19 -66.77 -40.66
C ALA A 730 -2.24 -67.93 -40.97
N ALA A 731 -1.39 -68.33 -40.01
CA ALA A 731 -0.49 -69.48 -40.15
C ALA A 731 -1.27 -70.80 -40.32
N LYS A 732 -2.37 -70.99 -39.58
CA LYS A 732 -3.25 -72.15 -39.72
C LYS A 732 -3.92 -72.17 -41.10
N GLN A 733 -4.47 -71.04 -41.55
CA GLN A 733 -5.08 -70.91 -42.87
C GLN A 733 -4.07 -71.17 -44.00
N ASP A 734 -2.82 -70.71 -43.87
CA ASP A 734 -1.77 -70.98 -44.85
C ASP A 734 -1.38 -72.48 -44.85
N SER A 735 -1.34 -73.12 -43.67
CA SER A 735 -1.10 -74.56 -43.56
C SER A 735 -2.23 -75.40 -44.18
N GLU A 736 -3.50 -75.01 -43.99
CA GLU A 736 -4.67 -75.65 -44.58
C GLU A 736 -4.70 -75.41 -46.09
N SER A 737 -4.42 -74.19 -46.55
CA SER A 737 -4.29 -73.87 -47.97
C SER A 737 -3.19 -74.71 -48.63
N LYS A 738 -2.03 -74.89 -47.97
CA LYS A 738 -0.97 -75.80 -48.43
C LYS A 738 -1.40 -77.26 -48.48
N LYS A 739 -2.23 -77.73 -47.53
CA LYS A 739 -2.80 -79.09 -47.57
C LYS A 739 -3.76 -79.26 -48.72
N VAL A 740 -4.69 -78.32 -48.90
CA VAL A 740 -5.66 -78.32 -50.02
C VAL A 740 -4.92 -78.28 -51.36
N VAL A 741 -3.89 -77.45 -51.51
CA VAL A 741 -3.06 -77.43 -52.72
C VAL A 741 -2.37 -78.78 -52.97
N ARG A 742 -1.87 -79.46 -51.93
CA ARG A 742 -1.27 -80.81 -52.08
C ARG A 742 -2.29 -81.87 -52.44
N GLU A 743 -3.51 -81.81 -51.89
CA GLU A 743 -4.62 -82.70 -52.24
C GLU A 743 -5.07 -82.50 -53.67
N LEU A 744 -5.30 -81.24 -54.08
CA LEU A 744 -5.59 -80.88 -55.47
C LEU A 744 -4.49 -81.35 -56.43
N GLN A 745 -3.21 -81.21 -56.04
CA GLN A 745 -2.11 -81.74 -56.85
C GLN A 745 -2.11 -83.27 -56.97
N ARG A 746 -2.48 -84.00 -55.90
CA ARG A 746 -2.63 -85.46 -55.94
C ARG A 746 -3.80 -85.86 -56.83
N GLU A 747 -4.94 -85.19 -56.70
CA GLU A 747 -6.13 -85.44 -57.51
C GLU A 747 -5.87 -85.13 -58.98
N VAL A 748 -5.20 -84.01 -59.30
CA VAL A 748 -4.77 -83.71 -60.67
C VAL A 748 -3.86 -84.81 -61.22
N LYS A 749 -2.87 -85.28 -60.45
CA LYS A 749 -2.01 -86.39 -60.88
C LYS A 749 -2.81 -87.69 -61.13
N GLN A 750 -3.75 -88.00 -60.25
CA GLN A 750 -4.61 -89.16 -60.39
C GLN A 750 -5.48 -89.05 -61.65
N LEU A 751 -6.09 -87.90 -61.90
CA LEU A 751 -6.87 -87.64 -63.12
C LEU A 751 -6.03 -87.77 -64.39
N TYR A 752 -4.75 -87.36 -64.36
CA TYR A 752 -3.84 -87.60 -65.49
C TYR A 752 -3.55 -89.10 -65.72
N VAL A 753 -3.40 -89.88 -64.65
CA VAL A 753 -3.23 -91.35 -64.74
C VAL A 753 -4.50 -91.99 -65.31
N GLU A 754 -5.67 -91.68 -64.74
CA GLU A 754 -6.96 -92.20 -65.23
C GLU A 754 -7.25 -91.79 -66.68
N LEU A 755 -6.86 -90.58 -67.08
CA LEU A 755 -6.99 -90.11 -68.45
C LEU A 755 -6.09 -90.89 -69.41
N ASN A 756 -4.85 -91.20 -69.00
CA ASN A 756 -3.94 -92.05 -69.77
C ASN A 756 -4.48 -93.48 -69.87
N GLU A 757 -4.91 -94.08 -68.75
CA GLU A 757 -5.52 -95.42 -68.75
C GLU A 757 -6.75 -95.49 -69.65
N LYS A 758 -7.63 -94.48 -69.62
CA LYS A 758 -8.77 -94.40 -70.53
C LYS A 758 -8.36 -94.21 -71.98
N SER A 759 -7.30 -93.45 -72.24
CA SER A 759 -6.76 -93.27 -73.60
C SER A 759 -6.17 -94.59 -74.12
N GLU A 760 -5.40 -95.31 -73.30
CA GLU A 760 -4.89 -96.64 -73.60
C GLU A 760 -6.02 -97.65 -73.82
N ALA A 761 -7.07 -97.62 -72.98
CA ALA A 761 -8.26 -98.45 -73.15
C ALA A 761 -9.03 -98.11 -74.44
N LEU A 762 -9.12 -96.82 -74.79
CA LEU A 762 -9.71 -96.37 -76.05
C LEU A 762 -8.88 -96.81 -77.26
N ASP A 763 -7.56 -96.72 -77.18
CA ASP A 763 -6.66 -97.17 -78.24
C ASP A 763 -6.68 -98.70 -78.36
N ALA A 764 -6.75 -99.42 -77.25
CA ALA A 764 -6.97 -100.88 -77.22
C ALA A 764 -8.34 -101.24 -77.82
N ALA A 765 -9.40 -100.50 -77.50
CA ALA A 765 -10.73 -100.70 -78.08
C ALA A 765 -10.76 -100.38 -79.58
N ARG A 766 -10.09 -99.31 -80.02
CA ARG A 766 -9.93 -98.97 -81.45
C ARG A 766 -9.14 -100.04 -82.20
N LYS A 767 -8.06 -100.53 -81.60
CA LYS A 767 -7.27 -101.63 -82.14
C LYS A 767 -8.07 -102.92 -82.21
N ALA A 768 -8.89 -103.23 -81.20
CA ALA A 768 -9.83 -104.34 -81.24
C ALA A 768 -10.93 -104.15 -82.31
N LEU A 769 -11.33 -102.91 -82.60
CA LEU A 769 -12.25 -102.56 -83.70
C LEU A 769 -11.59 -102.71 -85.08
N GLU A 770 -10.30 -102.41 -85.20
CA GLU A 770 -9.50 -102.62 -86.42
C GLU A 770 -9.15 -104.11 -86.65
N GLU A 771 -8.87 -104.86 -85.59
CA GLU A 771 -8.58 -106.31 -85.63
C GLU A 771 -9.87 -107.15 -85.77
N GLY A 772 -11.00 -106.66 -85.25
CA GLY A 772 -12.32 -107.27 -85.31
C GLY A 772 -13.06 -107.05 -86.63
N GLY A 773 -12.36 -107.12 -87.77
CA GLY A 773 -12.82 -106.90 -89.14
C GLY A 773 -14.31 -107.15 -89.42
N LEU A 774 -15.14 -106.17 -89.07
CA LEU A 774 -16.57 -106.14 -89.33
C LEU A 774 -16.95 -104.79 -89.96
N SER A 775 -16.95 -104.84 -91.29
CA SER A 775 -17.97 -104.30 -92.18
C SER A 775 -18.50 -102.89 -91.92
N ALA A 776 -17.98 -101.96 -92.72
CA ALA A 776 -18.54 -100.66 -93.04
C ALA A 776 -19.87 -100.70 -93.83
N LYS A 777 -20.54 -99.53 -93.84
CA LYS A 777 -21.73 -99.04 -94.59
C LYS A 777 -23.09 -99.39 -93.97
N ILE A 778 -23.89 -98.40 -93.52
CA ILE A 778 -24.68 -97.47 -94.35
C ILE A 778 -25.03 -96.15 -93.60
N ILE A 779 -24.68 -94.99 -94.18
CA ILE A 779 -25.44 -93.72 -94.44
C ILE A 779 -26.43 -93.23 -93.35
N GLN A 780 -26.25 -92.13 -92.58
CA GLN A 780 -26.18 -90.67 -92.87
C GLN A 780 -27.49 -90.00 -93.40
N THR A 781 -28.30 -89.36 -92.52
CA THR A 781 -28.98 -88.04 -92.71
C THR A 781 -29.81 -87.60 -91.48
N THR A 782 -29.42 -86.46 -90.86
CA THR A 782 -30.21 -85.29 -90.35
C THR A 782 -31.44 -85.51 -89.42
N THR A 783 -31.78 -84.75 -88.37
CA THR A 783 -31.27 -83.55 -87.65
C THR A 783 -32.21 -83.33 -86.44
N ALA A 784 -31.66 -82.77 -85.35
CA ALA A 784 -32.31 -81.90 -84.35
C ALA A 784 -33.18 -82.49 -83.20
N ALA A 785 -32.80 -82.01 -82.00
CA ALA A 785 -33.63 -81.66 -80.84
C ALA A 785 -33.95 -82.73 -79.78
N ALA A 786 -33.21 -82.59 -78.66
CA ALA A 786 -33.63 -82.64 -77.26
C ALA A 786 -34.17 -83.98 -76.69
N PRO A 787 -33.47 -84.60 -75.71
CA PRO A 787 -34.05 -85.70 -74.96
C PRO A 787 -34.80 -85.18 -73.72
N ARG A 788 -36.12 -85.39 -73.74
CA ARG A 788 -36.92 -85.61 -72.53
C ARG A 788 -36.81 -87.11 -72.18
N LYS A 789 -36.58 -87.40 -70.88
CA LYS A 789 -37.14 -88.46 -69.99
C LYS A 789 -37.68 -89.74 -70.65
N PRO A 790 -37.45 -90.96 -70.12
CA PRO A 790 -38.06 -91.42 -68.85
C PRO A 790 -37.20 -92.45 -68.05
N ALA A 791 -37.15 -92.36 -66.72
CA ALA A 791 -38.00 -93.03 -65.71
C ALA A 791 -37.52 -94.44 -65.30
N ASP A 792 -37.29 -94.56 -63.99
CA ASP A 792 -37.49 -95.71 -63.11
C ASP A 792 -36.68 -96.99 -63.37
N SER A 793 -35.70 -97.29 -62.53
CA SER A 793 -35.87 -97.73 -61.14
C SER A 793 -34.57 -98.41 -60.66
N LEU A 794 -34.01 -97.96 -59.54
CA LEU A 794 -33.58 -98.76 -58.36
C LEU A 794 -32.51 -97.98 -57.57
N GLU A 795 -32.90 -97.60 -56.37
CA GLU A 795 -32.22 -97.84 -55.08
C GLU A 795 -30.70 -97.63 -54.93
N ASP A 796 -30.39 -96.87 -53.88
CA ASP A 796 -29.30 -97.11 -52.92
C ASP A 796 -27.89 -96.58 -53.23
N ALA A 797 -27.64 -95.34 -52.78
CA ALA A 797 -26.47 -94.97 -51.98
C ALA A 797 -26.48 -93.46 -51.66
N GLY A 798 -26.65 -93.12 -50.39
CA GLY A 798 -26.55 -91.77 -49.88
C GLY A 798 -25.10 -91.27 -49.74
N ARG A 799 -24.88 -89.99 -50.03
CA ARG A 799 -23.89 -89.11 -49.36
C ARG A 799 -24.06 -87.65 -49.79
N GLY A 800 -24.65 -86.86 -48.89
CA GLY A 800 -24.20 -85.49 -48.58
C GLY A 800 -24.51 -84.39 -49.58
N THR A 801 -25.77 -84.16 -49.93
CA THR A 801 -26.22 -82.84 -50.40
C THR A 801 -26.21 -81.89 -49.20
N VAL A 802 -25.23 -80.99 -49.14
CA VAL A 802 -25.15 -79.92 -48.15
C VAL A 802 -26.42 -79.07 -48.24
N ASP A 803 -27.13 -78.96 -47.11
CA ASP A 803 -28.38 -78.21 -46.94
C ASP A 803 -28.14 -76.71 -47.14
N HIS A 804 -28.24 -76.24 -48.38
CA HIS A 804 -28.28 -74.81 -48.70
C HIS A 804 -29.51 -74.11 -48.09
N SER A 805 -30.48 -74.84 -47.53
CA SER A 805 -31.57 -74.21 -46.78
C SER A 805 -31.11 -73.68 -45.43
N GLU A 806 -30.25 -74.39 -44.69
CA GLU A 806 -29.76 -73.93 -43.38
C GLU A 806 -28.86 -72.70 -43.51
N GLU A 807 -28.04 -72.64 -44.56
CA GLU A 807 -27.19 -71.47 -44.81
C GLU A 807 -28.01 -70.24 -45.23
N LEU A 808 -29.09 -70.44 -46.00
CA LEU A 808 -30.06 -69.38 -46.32
C LEU A 808 -30.89 -68.95 -45.10
N GLU A 809 -31.26 -69.88 -44.21
CA GLU A 809 -31.92 -69.58 -42.93
C GLU A 809 -30.98 -68.77 -42.02
N SER A 810 -29.71 -69.17 -41.94
CA SER A 810 -28.66 -68.46 -41.21
C SER A 810 -28.43 -67.04 -41.74
N MET A 811 -28.41 -66.87 -43.07
CA MET A 811 -28.30 -65.55 -43.71
C MET A 811 -29.54 -64.69 -43.47
N ARG A 812 -30.75 -65.27 -43.50
CA ARG A 812 -32.00 -64.56 -43.16
C ARG A 812 -32.01 -64.11 -41.69
N ASN A 813 -31.55 -64.96 -40.78
CA ASN A 813 -31.47 -64.63 -39.35
C ASN A 813 -30.41 -63.55 -39.08
N LYS A 814 -29.25 -63.60 -39.75
CA LYS A 814 -28.24 -62.52 -39.69
C LYS A 814 -28.76 -61.20 -40.26
N LEU A 815 -29.52 -61.24 -41.35
CA LEU A 815 -30.13 -60.04 -41.94
C LEU A 815 -31.19 -59.44 -41.01
N ALA A 816 -32.00 -60.29 -40.37
CA ALA A 816 -32.98 -59.86 -39.37
C ALA A 816 -32.32 -59.26 -38.12
N ALA A 817 -31.20 -59.83 -37.66
CA ALA A 817 -30.41 -59.27 -36.56
C ALA A 817 -29.82 -57.89 -36.93
N CYS A 818 -29.21 -57.75 -38.11
CA CYS A 818 -28.71 -56.45 -38.57
C CYS A 818 -29.80 -55.37 -38.71
N HIS A 819 -31.01 -55.73 -39.14
CA HIS A 819 -32.12 -54.77 -39.17
C HIS A 819 -32.54 -54.34 -37.76
N LYS A 820 -32.54 -55.27 -36.80
CA LYS A 820 -32.84 -54.96 -35.41
C LYS A 820 -31.79 -54.02 -34.79
N ASP A 821 -30.51 -54.29 -35.03
CA ASP A 821 -29.41 -53.44 -34.56
C ASP A 821 -29.48 -52.03 -35.18
N LEU A 822 -29.88 -51.91 -36.46
CA LEU A 822 -30.07 -50.62 -37.12
C LEU A 822 -31.24 -49.82 -36.54
N ASP A 823 -32.33 -50.49 -36.16
CA ASP A 823 -33.46 -49.83 -35.51
C ASP A 823 -33.10 -49.40 -34.07
N GLU A 824 -32.37 -50.23 -33.32
CA GLU A 824 -31.84 -49.86 -31.98
C GLU A 824 -30.89 -48.65 -32.07
N LEU A 825 -29.99 -48.60 -33.07
CA LEU A 825 -29.12 -47.45 -33.31
C LEU A 825 -29.89 -46.19 -33.75
N ARG A 826 -30.99 -46.33 -34.49
CA ARG A 826 -31.86 -45.20 -34.84
C ARG A 826 -32.58 -44.65 -33.61
N ASP A 827 -33.05 -45.52 -32.73
CA ASP A 827 -33.70 -45.13 -31.48
C ASP A 827 -32.71 -44.47 -30.51
N GLU A 828 -31.49 -45.00 -30.40
CA GLU A 828 -30.42 -44.40 -29.60
C GLU A 828 -30.00 -43.03 -30.16
N LYS A 829 -29.89 -42.91 -31.50
CA LYS A 829 -29.65 -41.61 -32.16
C LYS A 829 -30.77 -40.62 -31.86
N ALA A 830 -32.03 -41.03 -31.98
CA ALA A 830 -33.18 -40.16 -31.69
C ALA A 830 -33.26 -39.77 -30.20
N ARG A 831 -32.81 -40.66 -29.30
CA ARG A 831 -32.69 -40.40 -27.87
C ARG A 831 -31.57 -39.39 -27.58
N LEU A 832 -30.41 -39.53 -28.22
CA LEU A 832 -29.30 -38.59 -28.11
C LEU A 832 -29.64 -37.22 -28.71
N GLU A 833 -30.31 -37.15 -29.86
CA GLU A 833 -30.80 -35.90 -30.45
C GLU A 833 -31.81 -35.19 -29.51
N ARG A 834 -32.73 -35.94 -28.89
CA ARG A 834 -33.64 -35.39 -27.86
C ARG A 834 -32.90 -34.90 -26.61
N ALA A 835 -31.88 -35.63 -26.15
CA ALA A 835 -31.05 -35.20 -25.02
C ALA A 835 -30.25 -33.93 -25.34
N LEU A 836 -29.75 -33.81 -26.57
CA LEU A 836 -29.03 -32.63 -27.06
C LEU A 836 -29.96 -31.42 -27.18
N GLU A 837 -31.17 -31.59 -27.73
CA GLU A 837 -32.19 -30.53 -27.80
C GLU A 837 -32.67 -30.09 -26.42
N ALA A 838 -32.80 -31.02 -25.47
CA ALA A 838 -33.12 -30.70 -24.08
C ALA A 838 -31.99 -29.93 -23.40
N ALA A 839 -30.73 -30.30 -23.64
CA ALA A 839 -29.55 -29.60 -23.12
C ALA A 839 -29.39 -28.18 -23.74
N GLN A 840 -29.79 -27.99 -25.00
CA GLN A 840 -29.77 -26.68 -25.66
C GLN A 840 -30.93 -25.76 -25.23
N LYS A 841 -32.10 -26.31 -24.89
CA LYS A 841 -33.23 -25.53 -24.35
C LYS A 841 -33.01 -24.98 -22.94
N GLY A 842 -32.02 -25.47 -22.20
CA GLY A 842 -31.66 -24.99 -20.86
C GLY A 842 -30.74 -23.77 -20.83
N LYS A 843 -30.21 -23.30 -21.97
CA LYS A 843 -29.37 -22.10 -22.05
C LYS A 843 -30.05 -21.06 -22.94
N SER A 844 -30.61 -20.03 -22.30
CA SER A 844 -31.20 -18.87 -22.95
C SER A 844 -30.21 -18.18 -23.88
N GLN A 845 -30.36 -18.40 -25.20
CA GLN A 845 -29.80 -17.49 -26.20
C GLN A 845 -30.78 -16.32 -26.46
N PRO A 846 -30.27 -15.10 -26.68
CA PRO A 846 -31.09 -13.93 -26.95
C PRO A 846 -31.70 -14.02 -28.35
N ALA A 847 -32.92 -13.50 -28.48
CA ALA A 847 -33.70 -13.50 -29.70
C ALA A 847 -32.93 -12.84 -30.87
N THR A 848 -32.47 -13.64 -31.83
CA THR A 848 -32.11 -13.17 -33.17
C THR A 848 -33.37 -12.98 -33.99
N VAL A 849 -33.74 -11.73 -34.22
CA VAL A 849 -34.74 -11.35 -35.21
C VAL A 849 -34.22 -11.76 -36.59
N SER A 850 -34.81 -12.83 -37.14
CA SER A 850 -34.61 -13.22 -38.53
C SER A 850 -35.28 -12.19 -39.43
N VAL A 851 -34.47 -11.32 -40.05
CA VAL A 851 -34.92 -10.53 -41.21
C VAL A 851 -34.54 -11.28 -42.46
N ASN A 852 -35.58 -11.63 -43.22
CA ASN A 852 -35.54 -12.29 -44.52
C ASN A 852 -34.50 -11.71 -45.48
N GLY A 853 -33.74 -12.62 -46.09
CA GLY A 853 -33.56 -12.72 -47.55
C GLY A 853 -33.02 -11.50 -48.29
N GLY A 854 -31.72 -11.51 -48.59
CA GLY A 854 -31.13 -10.62 -49.58
C GLY A 854 -29.67 -10.95 -49.84
N ARG A 855 -29.43 -11.74 -50.90
CA ARG A 855 -28.11 -12.00 -51.47
C ARG A 855 -27.55 -10.66 -51.97
N LEU A 856 -26.65 -10.07 -51.19
CA LEU A 856 -26.05 -8.76 -51.44
C LEU A 856 -24.53 -8.87 -51.18
N ASP A 857 -23.88 -9.72 -51.97
CA ASP A 857 -22.51 -9.47 -52.36
C ASP A 857 -22.54 -8.17 -53.19
N GLU A 858 -21.65 -7.23 -52.87
CA GLU A 858 -21.50 -5.90 -53.50
C GLU A 858 -22.37 -4.75 -52.92
N HIS A 859 -22.28 -4.50 -51.61
CA HIS A 859 -22.40 -3.13 -51.08
C HIS A 859 -21.05 -2.69 -50.48
N PRO A 860 -20.34 -1.71 -51.07
CA PRO A 860 -19.15 -1.14 -50.48
C PRO A 860 -19.59 -0.13 -49.42
N GLY A 861 -19.55 -0.47 -48.14
CA GLY A 861 -19.83 0.54 -47.11
C GLY A 861 -20.13 0.08 -45.70
N PHE A 862 -20.37 -1.22 -45.45
CA PHE A 862 -20.36 -1.69 -44.07
C PHE A 862 -18.92 -1.95 -43.64
N ALA A 863 -18.57 -1.33 -42.52
CA ALA A 863 -17.26 -1.30 -41.87
C ALA A 863 -16.58 -2.68 -41.83
N ASP A 864 -15.24 -2.66 -41.80
CA ASP A 864 -14.40 -3.87 -41.64
C ASP A 864 -15.01 -4.78 -40.55
N PRO A 865 -15.09 -6.11 -40.74
CA PRO A 865 -15.56 -7.03 -39.70
C PRO A 865 -14.99 -6.74 -38.29
N ALA A 866 -13.75 -6.26 -38.21
CA ALA A 866 -13.15 -5.82 -36.94
C ALA A 866 -13.78 -4.53 -36.36
N GLU A 867 -14.12 -3.55 -37.22
CA GLU A 867 -14.82 -2.33 -36.80
C GLU A 867 -16.26 -2.62 -36.37
N ALA A 868 -16.93 -3.57 -37.03
CA ALA A 868 -18.28 -4.01 -36.65
C ALA A 868 -18.28 -4.71 -35.27
N GLU A 869 -17.26 -5.52 -34.99
CA GLU A 869 -17.08 -6.19 -33.69
C GLU A 869 -16.71 -5.19 -32.58
N TYR A 870 -15.85 -4.21 -32.86
CA TYR A 870 -15.57 -3.11 -31.94
C TYR A 870 -16.83 -2.32 -31.59
N LEU A 871 -17.64 -1.96 -32.60
CA LEU A 871 -18.89 -1.22 -32.40
C LEU A 871 -19.89 -2.04 -31.56
N LYS A 872 -19.95 -3.35 -31.76
CA LYS A 872 -20.77 -4.28 -30.97
C LYS A 872 -20.34 -4.28 -29.49
N ASN A 873 -19.04 -4.33 -29.20
CA ASN A 873 -18.53 -4.33 -27.83
C ASN A 873 -18.76 -3.00 -27.12
N VAL A 874 -18.56 -1.88 -27.83
CA VAL A 874 -18.83 -0.53 -27.32
C VAL A 874 -20.33 -0.33 -27.04
N LEU A 875 -21.21 -0.78 -27.93
CA LEU A 875 -22.67 -0.77 -27.71
C LEU A 875 -23.09 -1.70 -26.57
N TYR A 876 -22.47 -2.86 -26.43
CA TYR A 876 -22.77 -3.81 -25.36
C TYR A 876 -22.42 -3.23 -23.98
N GLN A 877 -21.22 -2.67 -23.80
CA GLN A 877 -20.85 -1.99 -22.56
C GLN A 877 -21.79 -0.81 -22.25
N TYR A 878 -22.18 -0.04 -23.26
CA TYR A 878 -23.12 1.06 -23.09
C TYR A 878 -24.52 0.60 -22.65
N MET A 879 -25.03 -0.49 -23.24
CA MET A 879 -26.34 -1.05 -22.86
C MET A 879 -26.31 -1.66 -21.46
N LEU A 880 -25.17 -2.18 -21.02
CA LEU A 880 -24.98 -2.70 -19.67
C LEU A 880 -24.92 -1.60 -18.61
N ASN A 881 -24.24 -0.49 -18.90
CA ASN A 881 -23.92 0.56 -17.91
C ASN A 881 -24.90 1.75 -17.93
N ARG A 882 -26.06 1.60 -18.58
CA ARG A 882 -26.99 2.69 -18.95
C ARG A 882 -27.45 3.61 -17.82
N GLU A 883 -27.33 3.19 -16.56
CA GLU A 883 -27.76 3.94 -15.38
C GLU A 883 -26.74 5.02 -14.92
N ASN A 884 -25.48 4.96 -15.37
CA ASN A 884 -24.39 5.84 -14.87
C ASN A 884 -23.79 6.82 -15.90
N LEU A 885 -24.36 6.91 -17.11
CA LEU A 885 -23.68 7.50 -18.26
C LEU A 885 -24.18 8.90 -18.65
N GLY A 886 -23.83 9.92 -17.86
CA GLY A 886 -24.04 11.31 -18.27
C GLY A 886 -23.10 11.74 -19.42
N HIS A 887 -21.81 11.41 -19.33
CA HIS A 887 -20.81 11.89 -20.28
C HIS A 887 -20.47 10.92 -21.41
N GLU A 888 -20.60 9.61 -21.21
CA GLU A 888 -20.18 8.63 -22.22
C GLU A 888 -21.19 8.46 -23.36
N ALA A 889 -22.44 8.94 -23.20
CA ALA A 889 -23.43 8.99 -24.28
C ALA A 889 -22.99 9.89 -25.45
N LEU A 890 -22.27 10.99 -25.17
CA LEU A 890 -21.69 11.87 -26.19
C LEU A 890 -20.50 11.23 -26.90
N THR A 891 -19.67 10.52 -26.14
CA THR A 891 -18.55 9.75 -26.68
C THR A 891 -19.06 8.64 -27.60
N LEU A 892 -20.12 7.94 -27.21
CA LEU A 892 -20.75 6.92 -28.04
C LEU A 892 -21.35 7.50 -29.33
N ALA A 893 -22.07 8.62 -29.23
CA ALA A 893 -22.63 9.30 -30.40
C ALA A 893 -21.52 9.71 -31.40
N ARG A 894 -20.36 10.14 -30.90
CA ARG A 894 -19.17 10.45 -31.71
C ARG A 894 -18.58 9.21 -32.37
N VAL A 895 -18.43 8.12 -31.63
CA VAL A 895 -17.86 6.85 -32.14
C VAL A 895 -18.77 6.25 -33.21
N ILE A 896 -20.08 6.14 -32.93
CA ILE A 896 -21.07 5.63 -33.91
C ILE A 896 -21.11 6.54 -35.13
N GLY A 897 -21.14 7.87 -34.93
CA GLY A 897 -21.15 8.83 -36.02
C GLY A 897 -19.91 8.74 -36.92
N THR A 898 -18.75 8.51 -36.32
CA THR A 898 -17.48 8.35 -37.05
C THR A 898 -17.44 7.04 -37.83
N VAL A 899 -17.85 5.92 -37.21
CA VAL A 899 -17.85 4.59 -37.84
C VAL A 899 -18.89 4.49 -38.96
N ALA A 900 -20.07 5.08 -38.77
CA ALA A 900 -21.11 5.16 -39.79
C ALA A 900 -20.86 6.26 -40.84
N LYS A 901 -19.72 6.97 -40.76
CA LYS A 901 -19.29 8.01 -41.70
C LYS A 901 -20.33 9.12 -41.91
N PHE A 902 -20.95 9.59 -40.83
CA PHE A 902 -21.81 10.76 -40.86
C PHE A 902 -20.99 11.99 -41.30
N ASP A 903 -21.59 12.85 -42.12
CA ASP A 903 -20.95 14.11 -42.45
C ASP A 903 -20.82 14.96 -41.18
N LYS A 904 -19.76 15.76 -41.08
CA LYS A 904 -19.46 16.56 -39.87
C LYS A 904 -20.67 17.37 -39.37
N LYS A 905 -21.47 17.92 -40.28
CA LYS A 905 -22.70 18.66 -39.95
C LYS A 905 -23.78 17.80 -39.30
N GLU A 906 -23.92 16.55 -39.74
CA GLU A 906 -24.88 15.60 -39.19
C GLU A 906 -24.40 15.09 -37.83
N LEU A 907 -23.10 14.84 -37.70
CA LEU A 907 -22.48 14.45 -36.43
C LEU A 907 -22.63 15.54 -35.36
N ASP A 908 -22.34 16.80 -35.71
CA ASP A 908 -22.52 17.94 -34.80
C ASP A 908 -23.99 18.11 -34.39
N ALA A 909 -24.94 17.88 -35.30
CA ALA A 909 -26.37 17.93 -34.99
C ALA A 909 -26.80 16.80 -34.03
N ILE A 910 -26.27 15.59 -34.20
CA ILE A 910 -26.52 14.45 -33.30
C ILE A 910 -25.95 14.74 -31.91
N ILE A 911 -24.70 15.21 -31.83
CA ILE A 911 -24.04 15.58 -30.57
C ILE A 911 -24.86 16.66 -29.85
N HIS A 912 -25.25 17.73 -30.55
CA HIS A 912 -25.96 18.84 -29.92
C HIS A 912 -27.36 18.44 -29.42
N LYS A 913 -28.04 17.53 -30.14
CA LYS A 913 -29.31 16.96 -29.70
C LYS A 913 -29.15 16.07 -28.47
N GLU A 914 -28.06 15.32 -28.39
CA GLU A 914 -27.74 14.46 -27.26
C GLU A 914 -27.32 15.27 -26.02
N GLU A 915 -26.53 16.33 -26.19
CA GLU A 915 -26.21 17.31 -25.12
C GLU A 915 -27.49 17.95 -24.56
N SER A 916 -28.42 18.33 -25.43
CA SER A 916 -29.72 18.89 -25.02
C SER A 916 -30.58 17.87 -24.27
N ARG A 917 -30.52 16.59 -24.68
CA ARG A 917 -31.24 15.50 -24.00
C ARG A 917 -30.66 15.24 -22.62
N LEU A 918 -29.33 15.22 -22.49
CA LEU A 918 -28.61 15.07 -21.23
C LEU A 918 -28.89 16.23 -20.27
N ALA A 919 -28.90 17.47 -20.77
CA ALA A 919 -29.27 18.64 -19.98
C ALA A 919 -30.70 18.54 -19.40
N GLY A 920 -31.65 18.01 -20.19
CA GLY A 920 -33.01 17.75 -19.72
C GLY A 920 -33.12 16.64 -18.68
N TRP A 921 -32.24 15.63 -18.75
CA TRP A 921 -32.25 14.49 -17.83
C TRP A 921 -31.61 14.84 -16.46
N VAL A 922 -30.47 15.53 -16.47
CA VAL A 922 -29.81 16.04 -15.25
C VAL A 922 -30.69 17.07 -14.53
N GLY A 923 -31.41 17.92 -15.27
CA GLY A 923 -32.39 18.85 -14.69
C GLY A 923 -33.60 18.16 -14.02
N SER A 924 -34.01 16.99 -14.51
CA SER A 924 -35.15 16.25 -13.95
C SER A 924 -34.78 15.48 -12.67
N LEU A 925 -33.55 14.98 -12.54
CA LEU A 925 -33.11 14.32 -11.30
C LEU A 925 -33.05 15.31 -10.12
N ASN A 926 -32.52 16.52 -10.34
CA ASN A 926 -32.40 17.53 -9.28
C ASN A 926 -33.77 18.03 -8.75
N ASN A 927 -34.80 18.04 -9.60
CA ASN A 927 -36.17 18.36 -9.17
C ASN A 927 -36.85 17.22 -8.39
N THR A 928 -36.48 15.96 -8.66
CA THR A 928 -37.07 14.80 -7.98
C THR A 928 -36.48 14.61 -6.58
N VAL A 929 -35.17 14.88 -6.43
CA VAL A 929 -34.48 14.87 -5.12
C VAL A 929 -34.95 16.03 -4.23
N SER A 930 -35.19 17.21 -4.80
CA SER A 930 -35.75 18.35 -4.05
C SER A 930 -37.17 18.08 -3.52
N HIS A 931 -38.00 17.35 -4.28
CA HIS A 931 -39.34 16.97 -3.82
C HIS A 931 -39.31 15.89 -2.74
N LEU A 932 -38.37 14.93 -2.80
CA LEU A 932 -38.22 13.90 -1.77
C LEU A 932 -37.62 14.45 -0.46
N ALA A 933 -36.68 15.39 -0.54
CA ALA A 933 -36.11 16.06 0.64
C ALA A 933 -37.16 16.93 1.38
N SER A 934 -38.14 17.50 0.66
CA SER A 934 -39.19 18.32 1.26
C SER A 934 -40.27 17.53 2.04
N ASN A 935 -40.36 16.20 1.85
CA ASN A 935 -41.36 15.35 2.50
C ASN A 935 -40.82 14.56 3.73
N ALA A 936 -39.55 14.71 4.09
CA ALA A 936 -38.90 13.90 5.13
C ALA A 936 -38.87 14.50 6.54
N TYR A 937 -39.46 15.68 6.78
CA TYR A 937 -39.58 16.26 8.12
C TYR A 937 -41.04 16.36 8.59
N PRO A 938 -41.51 15.43 9.45
CA PRO A 938 -42.67 15.71 10.28
C PRO A 938 -42.23 16.68 11.39
N SER A 939 -42.76 17.90 11.37
CA SER A 939 -42.65 18.87 12.45
C SER A 939 -43.23 18.29 13.74
N ASN A 940 -42.36 17.89 14.67
CA ASN A 940 -42.75 17.49 16.01
C ASN A 940 -42.66 18.70 16.96
N THR A 941 -43.74 19.50 17.01
CA THR A 941 -43.98 20.46 18.08
C THR A 941 -44.98 19.85 19.06
N GLY A 942 -44.49 19.44 20.24
CA GLY A 942 -45.31 18.88 21.31
C GLY A 942 -44.67 18.99 22.68
N ARG A 943 -44.96 20.12 23.35
CA ARG A 943 -44.69 20.52 24.75
C ARG A 943 -43.28 20.88 25.16
#